data_AF-V9KD40-F1
#
_entry.id   AF-V9KD40-F1
#
_cell.length_a   1.000
_cell.length_b   1.000
_cell.length_c   1.000
_cell.angle_alpha   90.00
_cell.angle_beta   90.00
_cell.angle_gamma   90.00
#
_symmetry.space_group_name_H-M   'P 1'
#
loop_
_entity.id
_entity.type
_entity.pdbx_description
1 polymer ?
#
loop_
_entity_poly.entity_id
_entity_poly.type
_entity_poly.pdbx_seq_one_letter_code
_entity_poly.pdbx_strand_id
1 'polypeptide(L)'
;MASLDHGLLQEAEGGGGDSDRSGDPESEPESGEGEEDVEELSLDRPEGEGEEEEDVFSEVSEDEEPSEDDDEDPSPGAASTSDPDPLADLQKHMDYLRGLRMRLLARLSRGGRTSLLHDSVESEFFVIDGDSLMIEHVEDSTFRHGQNLHLFYLVERFLADLTNKGAKYVIVFFKDAESMWSNNFYLLSLRMALILHLQNNTEVPVFSDFTNCFSSKWQDFLHENYPYFIMISDQAYHLANNKDVCTYMLDVFIYHTLGNEINVVLTSGMCSDVRRVYGYHVTSKSSGVATLQKGQKKLERAYKAIVSTLSKHFMNESIGDDQKHRRNMQEEVKQDLSQLQCLLPDGSDIRRLVCVVSCSVTLKCFMNTLKTTETSQIENAKTGTSNVEKDQVLSFEEAKDLCRLYCVHVALLIHLPLTERAQKTTGFEWSKPLSHFLELQNMCGYLTLKNIGSTKKWSRDMKHLCDLSDKLLFTNVVLHSRKSDLTEFNIQLGEVIEGEYQRLWDTVSKLASGCDIGKAFPLQATTRNILQENDHSVNEGPLEVIPEVGLIPLNIPLVNEYASDILKDLCTVRSNTRMMTSLARGKEFDERVHWHSSKKLSDDFDRTKSSTMGEKSNDPEVRKQMLRNYQKLVRFHRLYGSTLEGNITKNIVTTEQGIVAPKKQSSNVSAGKSKKLPPKKKADIIAEENIKKKQEKEDLKLRDQWNLISRNITKEIFENFDYGVKKLDEFLKKCSGDTVKLIAEMDVLDSCFILWVDHCQTTETAKRNNKMAVEVLKRIQNIMDKYEKMLEKNQLKQISAYLKELGLNNLAQTIPDFDQKPLKSKATKKNSCEVGVESARFQLTYMGPYLIREERSDPDPRITHFIPDTWQRELLDAVDNNESAVIVAPTSSGKTYASYYCMEKVLKDSDDGVLVYVAPTKALVNQVIATVYNRFNKALPDGMVVCGVFTRDYRQDALNSQILITVPQCLEILMLAPQRQAWVKKIRYVIFDEVHCLGGEIGAEVWEHLLVMIRCPFLALSATIGNPEDLA
;
A
#
# COMPACT_ATOMS: atom_id res chain seq x y z
N MET A 1 36.28 3.11 -55.67
CA MET A 1 37.68 2.84 -56.07
C MET A 1 38.59 3.48 -55.04
N ALA A 2 39.69 2.81 -54.72
CA ALA A 2 40.56 3.01 -53.56
C ALA A 2 41.53 4.21 -53.66
N SER A 3 42.32 4.36 -52.58
CA SER A 3 43.65 5.01 -52.41
C SER A 3 43.62 6.37 -51.69
N LEU A 4 44.26 6.55 -50.51
CA LEU A 4 45.69 6.54 -50.10
C LEU A 4 46.39 7.90 -50.27
N ASP A 5 46.95 8.42 -49.17
CA ASP A 5 48.32 8.98 -48.96
C ASP A 5 48.35 9.85 -47.68
N HIS A 6 49.15 9.61 -46.61
CA HIS A 6 50.61 9.81 -46.41
C HIS A 6 51.10 11.22 -46.81
N GLY A 7 51.89 12.01 -46.06
CA GLY A 7 52.57 11.93 -44.76
C GLY A 7 53.65 13.04 -44.65
N LEU A 8 54.20 13.23 -43.43
CA LEU A 8 55.55 13.77 -43.07
C LEU A 8 55.80 15.31 -43.22
N LEU A 9 56.61 16.05 -42.42
CA LEU A 9 57.75 15.76 -41.51
C LEU A 9 58.19 17.02 -40.68
N GLN A 10 59.12 16.78 -39.72
CA GLN A 10 60.08 17.65 -38.97
C GLN A 10 59.66 18.18 -37.57
N GLU A 11 60.16 17.68 -36.44
CA GLU A 11 61.55 17.64 -35.84
C GLU A 11 61.89 18.86 -34.97
N ALA A 12 62.14 18.65 -33.66
CA ALA A 12 63.35 19.09 -32.93
C ALA A 12 63.27 18.78 -31.41
N GLU A 13 64.44 18.48 -30.86
CA GLU A 13 64.78 17.86 -29.57
C GLU A 13 64.80 18.83 -28.35
N GLY A 14 64.81 18.26 -27.14
CA GLY A 14 65.81 18.66 -26.12
C GLY A 14 65.35 18.97 -24.68
N GLY A 15 65.75 18.11 -23.73
CA GLY A 15 66.17 18.38 -22.32
C GLY A 15 65.15 18.98 -21.34
N GLY A 16 64.88 18.47 -20.13
CA GLY A 16 65.74 17.76 -19.17
C GLY A 16 66.48 18.76 -18.26
N GLY A 17 66.01 18.99 -17.03
CA GLY A 17 66.73 19.80 -16.05
C GLY A 17 65.97 20.17 -14.78
N ASP A 18 66.21 19.40 -13.72
CA ASP A 18 65.94 19.67 -12.30
C ASP A 18 66.44 21.04 -11.81
N SER A 19 65.80 21.60 -10.77
CA SER A 19 66.35 21.60 -9.40
C SER A 19 65.76 22.70 -8.50
N ASP A 20 65.05 22.25 -7.46
CA ASP A 20 65.28 22.52 -6.05
C ASP A 20 65.28 23.95 -5.43
N ARG A 21 64.54 24.00 -4.31
CA ARG A 21 64.85 24.62 -3.00
C ARG A 21 64.31 26.02 -2.66
N SER A 22 63.22 25.97 -1.90
CA SER A 22 63.06 26.45 -0.50
C SER A 22 63.55 27.86 -0.13
N GLY A 23 62.62 28.68 0.35
CA GLY A 23 62.92 29.87 1.17
C GLY A 23 61.70 30.77 1.38
N ASP A 24 60.87 30.45 2.38
CA ASP A 24 60.07 31.42 3.16
C ASP A 24 61.00 32.45 3.86
N PRO A 25 60.49 33.51 4.53
CA PRO A 25 59.39 34.42 4.19
C PRO A 25 59.84 35.89 4.44
N GLU A 26 58.91 36.85 4.34
CA GLU A 26 58.73 38.06 5.21
C GLU A 26 58.33 39.35 4.47
N SER A 27 57.41 40.05 5.14
CA SER A 27 57.16 41.50 5.16
C SER A 27 56.29 42.15 4.06
N GLU A 28 55.02 42.32 4.42
CA GLU A 28 54.25 43.59 4.48
C GLU A 28 55.02 44.89 4.17
N PRO A 29 54.40 45.94 3.56
CA PRO A 29 53.36 46.72 4.25
C PRO A 29 52.21 47.38 3.43
N GLU A 30 51.07 47.47 4.13
CA GLU A 30 50.14 48.59 4.36
C GLU A 30 49.62 49.58 3.28
N SER A 31 48.40 50.03 3.61
CA SER A 31 47.58 51.18 3.15
C SER A 31 46.63 50.90 1.99
N GLY A 32 45.32 51.15 2.07
CA GLY A 32 44.47 51.81 3.04
C GLY A 32 43.27 52.42 2.31
N GLU A 33 42.11 52.45 2.99
CA GLU A 33 40.87 53.21 2.69
C GLU A 33 39.78 52.54 1.81
N GLY A 34 38.84 51.86 2.49
CA GLY A 34 37.46 52.34 2.71
C GLY A 34 36.39 52.09 1.64
N GLU A 35 35.40 51.24 1.96
CA GLU A 35 33.94 51.53 1.83
C GLU A 35 33.10 50.33 2.34
N GLU A 36 31.84 50.63 2.65
CA GLU A 36 31.01 50.16 3.76
C GLU A 36 30.34 48.77 3.63
N ASP A 37 30.00 48.23 4.81
CA ASP A 37 29.37 46.95 5.11
C ASP A 37 27.95 46.76 4.51
N VAL A 38 27.73 45.57 3.92
CA VAL A 38 26.43 44.87 3.94
C VAL A 38 26.71 43.40 4.25
N GLU A 39 26.54 43.01 5.51
CA GLU A 39 26.65 41.63 5.99
C GLU A 39 25.51 40.77 5.43
N GLU A 40 25.87 39.80 4.59
CA GLU A 40 25.06 38.65 4.23
C GLU A 40 25.33 37.55 5.27
N LEU A 41 24.41 37.36 6.22
CA LEU A 41 24.50 36.32 7.25
C LEU A 41 24.26 34.94 6.63
N SER A 42 25.35 34.26 6.26
CA SER A 42 25.41 32.84 5.96
C SER A 42 25.16 32.01 7.22
N LEU A 43 23.97 31.41 7.33
CA LEU A 43 23.67 30.36 8.32
C LEU A 43 24.13 29.01 7.79
N ASP A 44 25.41 28.69 8.00
CA ASP A 44 25.88 27.30 8.01
C ASP A 44 25.26 26.58 9.22
N ARG A 45 24.28 25.70 8.96
CA ARG A 45 23.81 24.71 9.95
C ARG A 45 24.58 23.41 9.74
N PRO A 46 25.16 22.82 10.80
CA PRO A 46 25.84 21.54 10.70
C PRO A 46 24.84 20.42 10.45
N GLU A 47 25.17 19.54 9.49
CA GLU A 47 24.50 18.28 9.24
C GLU A 47 24.64 17.39 10.49
N GLY A 48 23.55 17.28 11.27
CA GLY A 48 23.47 16.39 12.43
C GLY A 48 23.17 14.97 12.00
N GLU A 49 24.18 14.11 12.09
CA GLU A 49 24.09 12.65 12.02
C GLU A 49 23.17 12.14 13.13
N GLY A 50 22.15 11.37 12.77
CA GLY A 50 21.22 10.78 13.71
C GLY A 50 21.80 9.51 14.32
N GLU A 51 22.40 9.64 15.50
CA GLU A 51 22.83 8.52 16.35
C GLU A 51 21.61 7.82 16.99
N GLU A 52 21.50 6.50 16.80
CA GLU A 52 20.65 5.64 17.61
C GLU A 52 21.32 5.40 18.97
N GLU A 53 21.11 6.29 19.94
CA GLU A 53 21.43 6.00 21.35
C GLU A 53 20.35 5.06 21.95
N GLU A 54 20.76 3.86 22.38
CA GLU A 54 19.99 3.10 23.39
C GLU A 54 20.38 3.60 24.79
N ASP A 55 19.37 4.12 25.49
CA ASP A 55 19.15 4.02 26.94
C ASP A 55 20.37 4.09 27.85
N VAL A 56 20.95 5.29 27.98
CA VAL A 56 21.53 5.76 29.24
C VAL A 56 21.17 7.23 29.44
N PHE A 57 19.95 7.51 29.88
CA PHE A 57 19.70 8.72 30.67
C PHE A 57 19.34 8.29 32.08
N SER A 58 20.20 8.71 32.99
CA SER A 58 20.04 8.69 34.44
C SER A 58 18.61 9.01 34.85
N GLU A 59 18.10 8.24 35.82
CA GLU A 59 17.07 8.68 36.76
C GLU A 59 17.39 10.11 37.23
N VAL A 60 16.82 11.10 36.56
CA VAL A 60 16.64 12.43 37.13
C VAL A 60 15.40 12.28 37.99
N SER A 61 15.64 11.85 39.23
CA SER A 61 14.77 11.99 40.40
C SER A 61 13.27 12.10 40.09
N GLU A 62 12.57 10.97 40.13
CA GLU A 62 11.12 10.88 40.35
C GLU A 62 10.72 11.29 41.79
N ASP A 63 11.44 12.23 42.40
CA ASP A 63 11.14 12.78 43.72
C ASP A 63 10.64 14.22 43.54
N GLU A 64 9.41 14.35 43.08
CA GLU A 64 8.44 15.41 43.42
C GLU A 64 7.17 15.22 42.58
N GLU A 65 6.53 14.05 42.69
CA GLU A 65 5.08 13.98 42.53
C GLU A 65 4.44 14.60 43.77
N PRO A 66 3.48 15.53 43.66
CA PRO A 66 2.58 15.81 44.77
C PRO A 66 1.85 14.51 45.09
N SER A 67 1.96 14.07 46.34
CA SER A 67 1.32 12.89 46.91
C SER A 67 -0.09 12.63 46.35
N GLU A 68 -0.32 11.40 45.86
CA GLU A 68 -1.64 10.84 45.52
C GLU A 68 -2.49 10.55 46.77
N ASP A 69 -2.52 11.46 47.75
CA ASP A 69 -3.36 11.39 48.94
C ASP A 69 -4.03 12.75 49.14
N ASP A 70 -5.08 13.03 48.36
CA ASP A 70 -6.19 13.94 48.71
C ASP A 70 -7.21 13.95 47.56
N ASP A 71 -8.01 12.89 47.45
CA ASP A 71 -9.30 12.93 46.74
C ASP A 71 -10.25 11.95 47.45
N GLU A 72 -10.72 12.36 48.64
CA GLU A 72 -11.93 11.79 49.23
C GLU A 72 -13.11 12.06 48.27
N ASP A 73 -13.77 11.00 47.83
CA ASP A 73 -15.11 11.04 47.23
C ASP A 73 -16.03 11.91 48.12
N PRO A 74 -16.62 13.02 47.61
CA PRO A 74 -17.67 13.69 48.37
C PRO A 74 -18.87 12.75 48.41
N SER A 75 -19.23 12.33 49.63
CA SER A 75 -20.47 11.62 49.94
C SER A 75 -21.68 12.23 49.19
N PRO A 76 -22.67 11.41 48.77
CA PRO A 76 -23.80 11.88 47.98
C PRO A 76 -24.74 12.69 48.88
N GLY A 77 -24.53 14.00 48.95
CA GLY A 77 -25.24 14.82 49.93
C GLY A 77 -25.08 16.33 49.76
N ALA A 78 -25.42 16.86 48.58
CA ALA A 78 -26.10 18.17 48.39
C ALA A 78 -26.09 18.53 46.90
N ALA A 79 -27.26 18.62 46.30
CA ALA A 79 -27.42 19.18 44.96
C ALA A 79 -27.15 20.70 45.00
N SER A 80 -25.95 21.13 44.62
CA SER A 80 -25.71 22.49 44.13
C SER A 80 -25.65 22.44 42.59
N THR A 81 -26.70 22.96 41.98
CA THR A 81 -26.86 23.12 40.54
C THR A 81 -26.00 24.29 40.04
N SER A 82 -24.75 24.02 39.68
CA SER A 82 -23.97 24.87 38.76
C SER A 82 -22.91 24.01 38.09
N ASP A 83 -23.01 23.79 36.77
CA ASP A 83 -21.95 23.15 35.99
C ASP A 83 -20.61 23.89 36.23
N PRO A 84 -19.50 23.17 36.47
CA PRO A 84 -18.20 23.79 36.66
C PRO A 84 -17.81 24.63 35.43
N ASP A 85 -17.12 25.75 35.67
CA ASP A 85 -16.61 26.61 34.60
C ASP A 85 -15.54 25.86 33.76
N PRO A 86 -15.75 25.60 32.45
CA PRO A 86 -14.83 24.84 31.60
C PRO A 86 -13.47 25.47 31.43
N LEU A 87 -13.34 26.79 31.57
CA LEU A 87 -12.02 27.40 31.55
C LEU A 87 -11.23 26.99 32.80
N ALA A 88 -11.88 27.01 33.97
CA ALA A 88 -11.29 26.53 35.22
C ALA A 88 -11.04 25.00 35.19
N ASP A 89 -11.89 24.24 34.51
CA ASP A 89 -11.70 22.79 34.35
C ASP A 89 -10.52 22.45 33.42
N LEU A 90 -10.40 23.12 32.27
CA LEU A 90 -9.25 22.98 31.37
C LEU A 90 -7.95 23.39 32.06
N GLN A 91 -7.97 24.45 32.87
CA GLN A 91 -6.79 24.93 33.59
C GLN A 91 -6.18 23.87 34.50
N LYS A 92 -6.98 22.98 35.11
CA LYS A 92 -6.50 21.84 35.91
C LYS A 92 -5.68 20.82 35.10
N HIS A 93 -5.87 20.80 33.78
CA HIS A 93 -5.24 19.86 32.87
C HIS A 93 -4.09 20.47 32.04
N MET A 94 -3.88 21.79 32.09
CA MET A 94 -2.92 22.48 31.20
C MET A 94 -1.47 22.02 31.39
N ASP A 95 -1.02 21.80 32.62
CA ASP A 95 0.35 21.32 32.86
C ASP A 95 0.56 19.90 32.35
N TYR A 96 -0.46 19.05 32.48
CA TYR A 96 -0.46 17.71 31.90
C TYR A 96 -0.39 17.77 30.35
N LEU A 97 -1.20 18.62 29.72
CA LEU A 97 -1.22 18.80 28.26
C LEU A 97 0.11 19.37 27.72
N ARG A 98 0.70 20.34 28.42
CA ARG A 98 2.01 20.91 28.06
C ARG A 98 3.11 19.86 28.15
N GLY A 99 3.16 19.09 29.23
CA GLY A 99 4.12 17.98 29.39
C GLY A 99 3.90 16.85 28.38
N LEU A 100 2.64 16.59 28.02
CA LEU A 100 2.26 15.63 26.98
C LEU A 100 2.78 16.07 25.60
N ARG A 101 2.60 17.35 25.22
CA ARG A 101 3.12 17.90 23.97
C ARG A 101 4.64 17.87 23.87
N MET A 102 5.36 18.24 24.94
CA MET A 102 6.83 18.19 24.94
C MET A 102 7.37 16.78 24.65
N ARG A 103 6.78 15.76 25.29
CA ARG A 103 7.10 14.36 25.03
C ARG A 103 6.73 13.92 23.61
N LEU A 104 5.63 14.48 23.06
CA LEU A 104 5.22 14.18 21.70
C LEU A 104 6.18 14.78 20.68
N LEU A 105 6.55 16.04 20.81
CA LEU A 105 7.53 16.70 19.93
C LEU A 105 8.87 15.96 19.90
N ALA A 106 9.33 15.45 21.05
CA ALA A 106 10.52 14.60 21.12
C ALA A 106 10.36 13.25 20.37
N ARG A 107 9.13 12.74 20.24
CA ARG A 107 8.83 11.55 19.42
C ARG A 107 8.66 11.89 17.94
N LEU A 108 7.94 12.96 17.62
CA LEU A 108 7.70 13.41 16.25
C LEU A 108 9.00 13.82 15.54
N SER A 109 9.93 14.46 16.26
CA SER A 109 11.26 14.80 15.75
C SER A 109 12.12 13.57 15.38
N ARG A 110 11.80 12.40 15.94
CA ARG A 110 12.41 11.11 15.57
C ARG A 110 11.67 10.40 14.43
N GLY A 111 10.58 10.99 13.93
CA GLY A 111 9.79 10.47 12.82
C GLY A 111 10.61 10.40 11.55
N GLY A 112 10.74 9.20 10.97
CA GLY A 112 11.50 9.01 9.74
C GLY A 112 10.66 9.41 8.53
N ARG A 113 11.21 10.23 7.64
CA ARG A 113 10.62 10.42 6.31
C ARG A 113 10.70 9.09 5.55
N THR A 114 9.55 8.60 5.06
CA THR A 114 9.44 7.32 4.37
C THR A 114 8.46 7.40 3.21
N SER A 115 8.55 6.47 2.26
CA SER A 115 7.50 6.24 1.26
C SER A 115 6.31 5.59 1.96
N LEU A 116 5.13 6.16 1.81
CA LEU A 116 3.87 5.69 2.40
C LEU A 116 3.18 4.65 1.51
N LEU A 117 3.33 4.81 0.19
CA LEU A 117 2.86 3.86 -0.81
C LEU A 117 4.10 3.19 -1.41
N HIS A 118 4.19 1.86 -1.28
CA HIS A 118 5.28 1.07 -1.85
C HIS A 118 4.93 0.64 -3.29
N ASP A 119 5.96 0.46 -4.13
CA ASP A 119 5.78 0.15 -5.54
C ASP A 119 5.04 -1.19 -5.75
N SER A 120 3.85 -1.12 -6.34
CA SER A 120 3.15 -2.16 -7.12
C SER A 120 2.63 -3.44 -6.45
N VAL A 121 2.76 -3.68 -5.14
CA VAL A 121 2.04 -4.79 -4.48
C VAL A 121 1.64 -4.39 -3.06
N GLU A 122 0.33 -4.26 -2.86
CA GLU A 122 -0.37 -3.99 -1.58
C GLU A 122 -0.20 -2.59 -0.98
N SER A 123 -1.08 -1.67 -1.40
CA SER A 123 -1.43 -0.52 -0.55
C SER A 123 -2.12 -1.04 0.72
N GLU A 124 -1.41 -1.06 1.84
CA GLU A 124 -2.03 -1.35 3.13
C GLU A 124 -3.12 -0.30 3.42
N PHE A 125 -4.21 -0.74 4.03
CA PHE A 125 -5.33 0.13 4.34
C PHE A 125 -4.94 1.17 5.41
N PHE A 126 -5.27 2.44 5.20
CA PHE A 126 -5.02 3.50 6.18
C PHE A 126 -6.20 4.47 6.33
N VAL A 127 -6.18 5.29 7.38
CA VAL A 127 -7.21 6.30 7.66
C VAL A 127 -6.64 7.71 7.49
N ILE A 128 -7.41 8.60 6.88
CA ILE A 128 -7.12 10.04 6.83
C ILE A 128 -8.04 10.76 7.81
N ASP A 129 -7.49 11.49 8.77
CA ASP A 129 -8.27 12.43 9.57
C ASP A 129 -8.72 13.61 8.70
N GLY A 130 -10.03 13.75 8.54
CA GLY A 130 -10.63 14.74 7.65
C GLY A 130 -10.42 16.18 8.13
N ASP A 131 -10.32 16.38 9.44
CA ASP A 131 -9.99 17.70 10.01
C ASP A 131 -8.52 18.06 9.77
N SER A 132 -7.58 17.12 9.92
CA SER A 132 -6.18 17.29 9.52
C SER A 132 -6.03 17.53 8.01
N LEU A 133 -6.79 16.81 7.18
CA LEU A 133 -6.84 17.04 5.74
C LEU A 133 -7.30 18.48 5.43
N MET A 134 -8.30 18.99 6.14
CA MET A 134 -8.76 20.36 5.97
C MET A 134 -7.71 21.39 6.43
N ILE A 135 -7.05 21.16 7.57
CA ILE A 135 -6.01 22.05 8.10
C ILE A 135 -4.88 22.22 7.07
N GLU A 136 -4.34 21.11 6.55
CA GLU A 136 -3.24 21.12 5.57
C GLU A 136 -3.55 22.03 4.36
N HIS A 137 -4.76 21.92 3.82
CA HIS A 137 -5.13 22.64 2.60
C HIS A 137 -5.62 24.08 2.85
N VAL A 138 -6.07 24.39 4.07
CA VAL A 138 -6.36 25.78 4.47
C VAL A 138 -5.05 26.54 4.76
N GLU A 139 -4.00 25.84 5.17
CA GLU A 139 -2.66 26.40 5.39
C GLU A 139 -1.77 26.43 4.14
N ASP A 140 -2.21 25.83 3.03
CA ASP A 140 -1.50 25.88 1.75
C ASP A 140 -1.27 27.34 1.34
N SER A 141 0.00 27.69 1.08
CA SER A 141 0.42 29.04 0.67
C SER A 141 -0.31 29.59 -0.56
N THR A 142 -0.85 28.72 -1.41
CA THR A 142 -1.60 29.09 -2.61
C THR A 142 -3.07 29.36 -2.31
N PHE A 143 -3.61 28.85 -1.19
CA PHE A 143 -5.03 28.96 -0.87
C PHE A 143 -5.43 30.40 -0.53
N ARG A 144 -6.36 30.94 -1.32
CA ARG A 144 -6.93 32.28 -1.11
C ARG A 144 -8.20 32.18 -0.26
N HIS A 145 -8.16 32.72 0.95
CA HIS A 145 -9.28 32.66 1.89
C HIS A 145 -10.56 33.28 1.31
N GLY A 146 -11.68 32.54 1.42
CA GLY A 146 -12.97 32.94 0.88
C GLY A 146 -13.29 32.35 -0.51
N GLN A 147 -12.39 31.59 -1.12
CA GLN A 147 -12.64 30.88 -2.39
C GLN A 147 -12.93 29.41 -2.14
N ASN A 148 -14.20 29.04 -2.04
CA ASN A 148 -14.58 27.65 -1.71
C ASN A 148 -14.05 26.66 -2.75
N LEU A 149 -14.27 26.93 -4.05
CA LEU A 149 -13.89 26.00 -5.12
C LEU A 149 -12.38 25.69 -5.12
N HIS A 150 -11.56 26.66 -4.73
CA HIS A 150 -10.11 26.48 -4.66
C HIS A 150 -9.71 25.47 -3.59
N LEU A 151 -10.28 25.55 -2.37
CA LEU A 151 -9.97 24.58 -1.31
C LEU A 151 -10.32 23.14 -1.76
N PHE A 152 -11.49 22.98 -2.36
CA PHE A 152 -11.97 21.66 -2.77
C PHE A 152 -11.10 21.09 -3.90
N TYR A 153 -10.67 21.93 -4.85
CA TYR A 153 -9.69 21.53 -5.85
C TYR A 153 -8.39 21.04 -5.24
N LEU A 154 -7.86 21.74 -4.22
CA LEU A 154 -6.62 21.33 -3.55
C LEU A 154 -6.79 19.95 -2.86
N VAL A 155 -7.90 19.76 -2.13
CA VAL A 155 -8.22 18.49 -1.48
C VAL A 155 -8.44 17.37 -2.50
N GLU A 156 -9.26 17.59 -3.54
CA GLU A 156 -9.51 16.60 -4.59
C GLU A 156 -8.23 16.21 -5.33
N ARG A 157 -7.37 17.18 -5.65
CA ARG A 157 -6.07 16.93 -6.29
C ARG A 157 -5.20 16.02 -5.43
N PHE A 158 -5.15 16.27 -4.12
CA PHE A 158 -4.41 15.44 -3.19
C PHE A 158 -4.95 14.00 -3.10
N LEU A 159 -6.27 13.85 -2.96
CA LEU A 159 -6.93 12.54 -2.90
C LEU A 159 -6.81 11.78 -4.23
N ALA A 160 -6.88 12.47 -5.37
CA ALA A 160 -6.67 11.89 -6.68
C ALA A 160 -5.23 11.37 -6.83
N ASP A 161 -4.24 12.09 -6.32
CA ASP A 161 -2.84 11.65 -6.35
C ASP A 161 -2.62 10.35 -5.57
N LEU A 162 -3.23 10.22 -4.39
CA LEU A 162 -3.21 8.98 -3.59
C LEU A 162 -3.92 7.83 -4.33
N THR A 163 -5.11 8.08 -4.86
CA THR A 163 -5.94 7.08 -5.55
C THR A 163 -5.25 6.57 -6.81
N ASN A 164 -4.67 7.46 -7.62
CA ASN A 164 -3.93 7.10 -8.84
C ASN A 164 -2.68 6.27 -8.54
N LYS A 165 -2.11 6.41 -7.34
CA LYS A 165 -1.00 5.59 -6.83
C LYS A 165 -1.47 4.31 -6.13
N GLY A 166 -2.75 3.96 -6.25
CA GLY A 166 -3.33 2.72 -5.75
C GLY A 166 -3.61 2.71 -4.25
N ALA A 167 -3.61 3.85 -3.56
CA ALA A 167 -3.86 3.91 -2.12
C ALA A 167 -5.26 3.38 -1.75
N LYS A 168 -5.35 2.61 -0.66
CA LYS A 168 -6.61 2.18 -0.04
C LYS A 168 -6.82 2.93 1.27
N TYR A 169 -7.79 3.84 1.30
CA TYR A 169 -8.02 4.67 2.47
C TYR A 169 -9.48 5.05 2.67
N VAL A 170 -9.77 5.52 3.88
CA VAL A 170 -11.06 6.14 4.23
C VAL A 170 -10.81 7.46 4.94
N ILE A 171 -11.79 8.37 4.88
CA ILE A 171 -11.71 9.67 5.54
C ILE A 171 -12.65 9.69 6.74
N VAL A 172 -12.15 10.14 7.89
CA VAL A 172 -12.91 10.17 9.15
C VAL A 172 -13.01 11.60 9.67
N PHE A 173 -14.22 12.05 9.99
CA PHE A 173 -14.48 13.32 10.67
C PHE A 173 -15.13 13.05 12.03
N PHE A 174 -14.52 13.53 13.11
CA PHE A 174 -15.11 13.44 14.44
C PHE A 174 -16.10 14.57 14.71
N LYS A 175 -17.17 14.31 15.47
CA LYS A 175 -18.13 15.36 15.85
C LYS A 175 -17.51 16.39 16.78
N ASP A 176 -16.71 15.95 17.75
CA ASP A 176 -16.04 16.85 18.69
C ASP A 176 -15.01 17.76 18.00
N ALA A 177 -14.43 17.30 16.89
CA ALA A 177 -13.49 18.10 16.09
C ALA A 177 -14.14 19.33 15.42
N GLU A 178 -15.47 19.36 15.31
CA GLU A 178 -16.22 20.56 14.92
C GLU A 178 -15.89 21.76 15.83
N SER A 179 -15.56 21.52 17.10
CA SER A 179 -15.23 22.56 18.08
C SER A 179 -13.94 23.34 17.76
N MET A 180 -13.01 22.80 16.95
CA MET A 180 -11.83 23.55 16.50
C MET A 180 -12.16 24.72 15.58
N TRP A 181 -13.25 24.58 14.82
CA TRP A 181 -13.66 25.54 13.78
C TRP A 181 -14.70 26.54 14.30
N SER A 182 -15.09 26.40 15.55
CA SER A 182 -16.26 27.02 16.18
C SER A 182 -16.17 28.55 16.19
N ASN A 183 -14.96 29.11 16.31
CA ASN A 183 -14.70 30.55 16.30
C ASN A 183 -14.65 31.18 14.90
N ASN A 184 -14.73 30.38 13.82
CA ASN A 184 -14.74 30.88 12.45
C ASN A 184 -15.87 30.21 11.67
N PHE A 185 -17.04 30.85 11.65
CA PHE A 185 -18.24 30.29 11.01
C PHE A 185 -18.08 30.03 9.51
N TYR A 186 -17.21 30.78 8.82
CA TYR A 186 -16.88 30.51 7.42
C TYR A 186 -16.19 29.15 7.28
N LEU A 187 -15.12 28.90 8.04
CA LEU A 187 -14.42 27.61 8.00
C LEU A 187 -15.30 26.47 8.54
N LEU A 188 -16.13 26.72 9.56
CA LEU A 188 -17.08 25.74 10.05
C LEU A 188 -18.12 25.34 8.98
N SER A 189 -18.63 26.31 8.22
CA SER A 189 -19.50 26.05 7.07
C SER A 189 -18.76 25.29 5.97
N LEU A 190 -17.50 25.65 5.71
CA LEU A 190 -16.65 25.02 4.70
C LEU A 190 -16.35 23.56 5.03
N ARG A 191 -16.08 23.27 6.32
CA ARG A 191 -15.93 21.90 6.84
C ARG A 191 -17.17 21.06 6.57
N MET A 192 -18.36 21.57 6.88
CA MET A 192 -19.61 20.85 6.66
C MET A 192 -19.86 20.63 5.15
N ALA A 193 -19.56 21.63 4.31
CA ALA A 193 -19.64 21.51 2.87
C ALA A 193 -18.66 20.45 2.33
N LEU A 194 -17.44 20.38 2.86
CA LEU A 194 -16.44 19.39 2.49
C LEU A 194 -16.90 17.96 2.83
N ILE A 195 -17.42 17.74 4.04
CA ILE A 195 -17.97 16.44 4.45
C ILE A 195 -19.06 15.99 3.48
N LEU A 196 -20.03 16.87 3.19
CA LEU A 196 -21.13 16.54 2.28
C LEU A 196 -20.63 16.31 0.85
N HIS A 197 -19.66 17.10 0.38
CA HIS A 197 -19.11 16.94 -0.95
C HIS A 197 -18.39 15.59 -1.09
N LEU A 198 -17.51 15.24 -0.15
CA LEU A 198 -16.79 13.96 -0.19
C LEU A 198 -17.78 12.79 -0.15
N GLN A 199 -18.85 12.88 0.64
CA GLN A 199 -19.89 11.85 0.73
C GLN A 199 -20.76 11.70 -0.52
N ASN A 200 -20.99 12.76 -1.29
CA ASN A 200 -21.98 12.76 -2.38
C ASN A 200 -21.36 12.86 -3.79
N ASN A 201 -20.13 13.37 -3.90
CA ASN A 201 -19.49 13.68 -5.17
C ASN A 201 -18.17 12.92 -5.40
N THR A 202 -17.72 12.12 -4.44
CA THR A 202 -16.50 11.30 -4.57
C THR A 202 -16.78 9.84 -4.25
N GLU A 203 -15.94 8.93 -4.74
CA GLU A 203 -16.04 7.49 -4.46
C GLU A 203 -15.36 7.09 -3.13
N VAL A 204 -14.72 8.05 -2.45
CA VAL A 204 -13.98 7.80 -1.21
C VAL A 204 -14.95 7.51 -0.06
N PRO A 205 -14.77 6.43 0.72
CA PRO A 205 -15.63 6.20 1.88
C PRO A 205 -15.34 7.21 2.99
N VAL A 206 -16.39 7.89 3.47
CA VAL A 206 -16.31 8.94 4.49
C VAL A 206 -17.19 8.62 5.69
N PHE A 207 -16.60 8.66 6.89
CA PHE A 207 -17.30 8.41 8.16
C PHE A 207 -17.36 9.70 9.00
N SER A 208 -18.57 10.14 9.35
CA SER A 208 -18.80 11.35 10.15
C SER A 208 -19.64 11.11 11.42
N ASP A 209 -19.87 9.84 11.78
CA ASP A 209 -20.79 9.48 12.86
C ASP A 209 -20.12 9.29 14.22
N PHE A 210 -18.79 9.18 14.25
CA PHE A 210 -18.00 9.03 15.46
C PHE A 210 -17.99 10.32 16.29
N THR A 211 -18.17 10.20 17.60
CA THR A 211 -18.13 11.37 18.48
C THR A 211 -16.71 11.89 18.61
N ASN A 212 -15.78 11.01 19.00
CA ASN A 212 -14.35 11.28 19.19
C ASN A 212 -13.55 9.99 19.17
N CYS A 213 -12.22 10.11 19.30
CA CYS A 213 -11.28 8.99 19.33
C CYS A 213 -11.44 8.06 20.55
N PHE A 214 -12.15 8.45 21.61
CA PHE A 214 -12.44 7.57 22.76
C PHE A 214 -13.80 6.86 22.65
N SER A 215 -14.58 7.14 21.60
CA SER A 215 -15.93 6.56 21.46
C SER A 215 -15.88 5.06 21.16
N SER A 216 -16.80 4.29 21.74
CA SER A 216 -16.84 2.83 21.53
C SER A 216 -16.94 2.45 20.05
N LYS A 217 -17.76 3.18 19.27
CA LYS A 217 -17.88 2.98 17.82
C LYS A 217 -16.56 3.13 17.07
N TRP A 218 -15.72 4.06 17.50
CA TRP A 218 -14.40 4.25 16.90
C TRP A 218 -13.45 3.09 17.25
N GLN A 219 -13.50 2.61 18.49
CA GLN A 219 -12.74 1.43 18.91
C GLN A 219 -13.16 0.19 18.12
N ASP A 220 -14.47 -0.04 17.97
CA ASP A 220 -15.02 -1.12 17.17
C ASP A 220 -14.52 -1.03 15.72
N PHE A 221 -14.54 0.18 15.13
CA PHE A 221 -14.01 0.42 13.78
C PHE A 221 -12.52 0.09 13.66
N LEU A 222 -11.69 0.50 14.62
CA LEU A 222 -10.25 0.18 14.61
C LEU A 222 -10.00 -1.32 14.73
N HIS A 223 -10.75 -2.01 15.60
CA HIS A 223 -10.67 -3.46 15.77
C HIS A 223 -11.18 -4.26 14.58
N GLU A 224 -12.12 -3.72 13.80
CA GLU A 224 -12.62 -4.40 12.59
C GLU A 224 -11.71 -4.20 11.38
N ASN A 225 -11.09 -3.02 11.25
CA ASN A 225 -10.41 -2.61 10.01
C ASN A 225 -8.87 -2.60 10.09
N TYR A 226 -8.27 -2.59 11.29
CA TYR A 226 -6.82 -2.64 11.51
C TYR A 226 -6.01 -1.73 10.56
N PRO A 227 -6.18 -0.39 10.64
CA PRO A 227 -5.44 0.52 9.77
C PRO A 227 -3.94 0.46 10.05
N TYR A 228 -3.13 0.46 9.00
CA TYR A 228 -1.67 0.43 9.10
C TYR A 228 -1.10 1.72 9.71
N PHE A 229 -1.66 2.86 9.31
CA PHE A 229 -1.43 4.15 9.95
C PHE A 229 -2.68 5.04 9.88
N ILE A 230 -2.66 6.12 10.66
CA ILE A 230 -3.60 7.24 10.54
C ILE A 230 -2.83 8.51 10.19
N MET A 231 -3.32 9.25 9.20
CA MET A 231 -2.79 10.56 8.83
C MET A 231 -3.38 11.64 9.72
N ILE A 232 -2.53 12.36 10.46
CA ILE A 232 -2.94 13.36 11.46
C ILE A 232 -2.00 14.58 11.39
N SER A 233 -2.53 15.78 11.53
CA SER A 233 -1.74 17.00 11.63
C SER A 233 -1.09 17.13 13.01
N ASP A 234 0.16 17.59 13.06
CA ASP A 234 0.88 17.89 14.31
C ASP A 234 0.57 19.29 14.85
N GLN A 235 -0.13 20.13 14.10
CA GLN A 235 -0.53 21.47 14.51
C GLN A 235 -1.95 21.81 14.06
N ALA A 236 -2.62 22.62 14.90
CA ALA A 236 -3.88 23.24 14.50
C ALA A 236 -3.64 24.44 13.58
N TYR A 237 -4.67 24.80 12.82
CA TYR A 237 -4.64 25.92 11.88
C TYR A 237 -4.28 27.27 12.55
N HIS A 238 -3.38 28.02 11.90
CA HIS A 238 -2.77 29.25 12.43
C HIS A 238 -3.73 30.40 12.79
N LEU A 239 -4.89 30.55 12.14
CA LEU A 239 -5.83 31.64 12.44
C LEU A 239 -6.97 31.21 13.39
N ALA A 240 -6.81 30.10 14.11
CA ALA A 240 -7.68 29.81 15.24
C ALA A 240 -7.26 30.68 16.43
N ASN A 241 -8.18 31.51 16.96
CA ASN A 241 -7.96 32.29 18.19
C ASN A 241 -7.52 31.42 19.40
N ASN A 242 -7.75 30.10 19.33
CA ASN A 242 -7.41 29.09 20.34
C ASN A 242 -6.41 28.04 19.82
N LYS A 243 -5.44 28.43 18.96
CA LYS A 243 -4.50 27.52 18.29
C LYS A 243 -3.88 26.47 19.25
N ASP A 244 -3.44 26.90 20.43
CA ASP A 244 -2.80 26.00 21.40
C ASP A 244 -3.75 24.91 21.89
N VAL A 245 -4.99 25.28 22.23
CA VAL A 245 -6.02 24.35 22.71
C VAL A 245 -6.44 23.37 21.62
N CYS A 246 -6.61 23.85 20.39
CA CYS A 246 -6.88 22.99 19.24
C CYS A 246 -5.72 22.02 18.96
N THR A 247 -4.47 22.48 19.11
CA THR A 247 -3.29 21.61 18.92
C THR A 247 -3.23 20.52 19.98
N TYR A 248 -3.56 20.82 21.25
CA TYR A 248 -3.64 19.79 22.29
C TYR A 248 -4.69 18.72 21.96
N MET A 249 -5.77 19.07 21.27
CA MET A 249 -6.77 18.09 20.84
C MET A 249 -6.20 17.11 19.79
N LEU A 250 -5.39 17.60 18.84
CA LEU A 250 -4.66 16.77 17.89
C LEU A 250 -3.58 15.92 18.59
N ASP A 251 -2.84 16.51 19.54
CA ASP A 251 -1.84 15.79 20.34
C ASP A 251 -2.48 14.59 21.06
N VAL A 252 -3.65 14.79 21.68
CA VAL A 252 -4.43 13.72 22.31
C VAL A 252 -4.78 12.62 21.30
N PHE A 253 -5.18 12.99 20.09
CA PHE A 253 -5.53 12.01 19.05
C PHE A 253 -4.30 11.21 18.57
N ILE A 254 -3.15 11.86 18.40
CA ILE A 254 -1.88 11.19 18.06
C ILE A 254 -1.50 10.20 19.18
N TYR A 255 -1.55 10.61 20.45
CA TYR A 255 -1.26 9.73 21.58
C TYR A 255 -2.22 8.55 21.68
N HIS A 256 -3.52 8.81 21.49
CA HIS A 256 -4.53 7.77 21.47
C HIS A 256 -4.23 6.73 20.38
N THR A 257 -3.90 7.19 19.17
CA THR A 257 -3.58 6.32 18.02
C THR A 257 -2.35 5.46 18.31
N LEU A 258 -1.25 6.06 18.78
CA LEU A 258 -0.04 5.33 19.16
C LEU A 258 -0.29 4.32 20.30
N GLY A 259 -1.15 4.67 21.27
CA GLY A 259 -1.54 3.80 22.37
C GLY A 259 -2.41 2.60 21.97
N ASN A 260 -3.01 2.64 20.78
CA ASN A 260 -3.75 1.52 20.16
C ASN A 260 -2.88 0.70 19.19
N GLU A 261 -1.55 0.84 19.28
CA GLU A 261 -0.60 0.11 18.42
C GLU A 261 -0.69 0.45 16.93
N ILE A 262 -1.26 1.62 16.60
CA ILE A 262 -1.39 2.11 15.22
C ILE A 262 -0.33 3.19 14.95
N ASN A 263 0.30 3.14 13.79
CA ASN A 263 1.30 4.14 13.39
C ASN A 263 0.63 5.48 13.03
N VAL A 264 1.39 6.57 13.14
CA VAL A 264 0.92 7.91 12.75
C VAL A 264 1.78 8.44 11.62
N VAL A 265 1.12 9.03 10.62
CA VAL A 265 1.77 9.77 9.54
C VAL A 265 1.35 11.22 9.66
N LEU A 266 2.32 12.14 9.62
CA LEU A 266 2.01 13.56 9.65
C LEU A 266 1.52 14.03 8.28
N THR A 267 0.44 14.81 8.25
CA THR A 267 -0.01 15.49 7.02
C THR A 267 0.99 16.56 6.59
N SER A 268 1.62 17.22 7.56
CA SER A 268 2.63 18.24 7.34
C SER A 268 3.91 17.66 6.75
N GLY A 269 4.46 18.36 5.75
CA GLY A 269 5.71 17.98 5.11
C GLY A 269 5.61 16.77 4.17
N MET A 270 4.39 16.36 3.80
CA MET A 270 4.19 15.37 2.76
C MET A 270 4.65 15.88 1.40
N CYS A 271 5.19 14.99 0.59
CA CYS A 271 5.47 15.28 -0.82
C CYS A 271 5.22 14.06 -1.68
N SER A 272 4.87 14.26 -2.93
CA SER A 272 4.75 13.17 -3.88
C SER A 272 5.64 13.36 -5.10
N ASP A 273 6.08 12.25 -5.66
CA ASP A 273 6.67 12.19 -7.00
C ASP A 273 5.72 11.43 -7.95
N VAL A 274 6.19 11.07 -9.14
CA VAL A 274 5.36 10.36 -10.14
C VAL A 274 4.85 9.00 -9.63
N ARG A 275 5.60 8.31 -8.75
CA ARG A 275 5.30 6.94 -8.30
C ARG A 275 5.00 6.83 -6.81
N ARG A 276 5.46 7.77 -5.99
CA ARG A 276 5.48 7.65 -4.52
C ARG A 276 4.88 8.85 -3.82
N VAL A 277 4.43 8.60 -2.60
CA VAL A 277 4.07 9.62 -1.62
C VAL A 277 4.95 9.42 -0.41
N TYR A 278 5.61 10.48 0.02
CA TYR A 278 6.48 10.50 1.19
C TYR A 278 5.81 11.30 2.30
N GLY A 279 5.98 10.83 3.54
CA GLY A 279 5.52 11.52 4.74
C GLY A 279 6.39 11.17 5.94
N TYR A 280 6.24 11.95 7.01
CA TYR A 280 6.90 11.67 8.29
C TYR A 280 6.11 10.59 9.03
N HIS A 281 6.76 9.44 9.21
CA HIS A 281 6.15 8.26 9.82
C HIS A 281 6.65 8.05 11.25
N VAL A 282 5.70 7.84 12.16
CA VAL A 282 5.93 7.65 13.59
C VAL A 282 5.38 6.28 13.99
N THR A 283 6.30 5.39 14.37
CA THR A 283 5.96 4.00 14.71
C THR A 283 5.40 3.87 16.13
N SER A 284 4.38 3.05 16.33
CA SER A 284 4.02 2.60 17.67
C SER A 284 5.02 1.54 18.17
N LYS A 285 5.69 1.79 19.30
CA LYS A 285 6.64 0.86 19.93
C LYS A 285 5.97 0.14 21.11
N SER A 286 6.02 -1.19 21.14
CA SER A 286 5.41 -2.04 22.18
C SER A 286 5.82 -1.69 23.61
N SER A 287 7.06 -1.24 23.84
CA SER A 287 7.53 -0.80 25.17
C SER A 287 6.84 0.47 25.69
N GLY A 288 6.34 1.33 24.79
CA GLY A 288 5.65 2.57 25.14
C GLY A 288 4.14 2.42 25.27
N VAL A 289 3.55 1.39 24.66
CA VAL A 289 2.09 1.19 24.60
C VAL A 289 1.50 0.98 25.99
N ALA A 290 2.12 0.16 26.84
CA ALA A 290 1.65 -0.08 28.20
C ALA A 290 1.59 1.20 29.06
N THR A 291 2.55 2.11 28.87
CA THR A 291 2.57 3.42 29.57
C THR A 291 1.50 4.36 29.01
N LEU A 292 1.27 4.34 27.69
CA LEU A 292 0.21 5.13 27.05
C LEU A 292 -1.19 4.67 27.46
N GLN A 293 -1.40 3.36 27.59
CA GLN A 293 -2.69 2.79 28.02
C GLN A 293 -3.01 3.08 29.48
N LYS A 294 -2.00 3.09 30.38
CA LYS A 294 -2.20 3.47 31.80
C LYS A 294 -2.72 4.90 31.97
N GLY A 295 -2.35 5.82 31.07
CA GLY A 295 -2.78 7.22 31.10
C GLY A 295 -4.12 7.54 30.43
N GLN A 296 -4.81 6.56 29.83
CA GLN A 296 -5.94 6.79 28.93
C GLN A 296 -7.12 7.52 29.59
N LYS A 297 -7.43 7.22 30.86
CA LYS A 297 -8.50 7.91 31.61
C LYS A 297 -8.20 9.38 31.85
N LYS A 298 -6.95 9.72 32.16
CA LYS A 298 -6.50 11.12 32.37
C LYS A 298 -6.53 11.89 31.03
N LEU A 299 -6.12 11.22 29.96
CA LEU A 299 -6.19 11.75 28.60
C LEU A 299 -7.64 12.05 28.16
N GLU A 300 -8.57 11.13 28.43
CA GLU A 300 -10.00 11.31 28.12
C GLU A 300 -10.64 12.47 28.90
N ARG A 301 -10.29 12.63 30.18
CA ARG A 301 -10.76 13.78 30.99
C ARG A 301 -10.23 15.11 30.44
N ALA A 302 -8.94 15.18 30.14
CA ALA A 302 -8.34 16.38 29.55
C ALA A 302 -8.96 16.71 28.18
N TYR A 303 -9.23 15.70 27.34
CA TYR A 303 -9.93 15.86 26.07
C TYR A 303 -11.35 16.42 26.25
N LYS A 304 -12.12 15.89 27.21
CA LYS A 304 -13.46 16.41 27.55
C LYS A 304 -13.41 17.88 27.99
N ALA A 305 -12.42 18.26 28.80
CA ALA A 305 -12.20 19.65 29.20
C ALA A 305 -11.90 20.55 27.99
N ILE A 306 -11.00 20.12 27.08
CA ILE A 306 -10.68 20.84 25.83
C ILE A 306 -11.96 21.09 25.00
N VAL A 307 -12.72 20.03 24.71
CA VAL A 307 -13.94 20.14 23.90
C VAL A 307 -14.98 21.04 24.57
N SER A 308 -15.13 20.96 25.90
CA SER A 308 -16.04 21.80 26.67
C SER A 308 -15.67 23.29 26.56
N THR A 309 -14.38 23.63 26.69
CA THR A 309 -13.88 25.01 26.56
C THR A 309 -14.05 25.55 25.15
N LEU A 310 -13.67 24.78 24.13
CA LEU A 310 -13.83 25.17 22.71
C LEU A 310 -15.32 25.32 22.34
N SER A 311 -16.19 24.50 22.92
CA SER A 311 -17.64 24.58 22.72
C SER A 311 -18.31 25.72 23.51
N LYS A 312 -17.66 26.24 24.57
CA LYS A 312 -18.13 27.44 25.30
C LYS A 312 -17.65 28.74 24.69
N HIS A 313 -16.44 28.81 24.15
CA HIS A 313 -15.99 30.01 23.40
C HIS A 313 -16.88 30.28 22.18
N PHE A 314 -17.35 29.21 21.54
CA PHE A 314 -18.42 29.23 20.54
C PHE A 314 -19.71 29.98 21.01
N MET A 315 -19.94 30.13 22.32
CA MET A 315 -21.18 30.65 22.91
C MET A 315 -21.06 32.08 23.48
N ASN A 316 -19.89 32.72 23.44
CA ASN A 316 -19.64 33.94 24.25
C ASN A 316 -19.18 35.19 23.47
N GLU A 317 -18.83 35.11 22.18
CA GLU A 317 -18.08 36.21 21.53
C GLU A 317 -18.77 36.98 20.40
N SER A 318 -20.07 36.79 20.08
CA SER A 318 -20.66 37.65 19.03
C SER A 318 -22.12 38.10 19.20
N ILE A 319 -23.00 37.39 19.92
CA ILE A 319 -24.41 37.78 20.01
C ILE A 319 -24.97 37.50 21.42
N GLY A 320 -25.46 38.53 22.13
CA GLY A 320 -25.92 38.40 23.51
C GLY A 320 -26.99 37.31 23.75
N ASP A 321 -26.86 36.60 24.87
CA ASP A 321 -27.67 35.47 25.36
C ASP A 321 -27.93 34.36 24.31
N ASP A 322 -26.86 33.59 24.09
CA ASP A 322 -26.51 32.94 22.81
C ASP A 322 -27.11 31.53 22.60
N GLN A 323 -27.48 30.81 23.68
CA GLN A 323 -28.04 29.46 23.54
C GLN A 323 -29.47 29.46 22.99
N LYS A 324 -30.25 30.48 23.36
CA LYS A 324 -31.63 30.67 22.89
C LYS A 324 -31.64 31.14 21.44
N HIS A 325 -30.75 32.07 21.08
CA HIS A 325 -30.59 32.57 19.71
C HIS A 325 -30.22 31.46 18.73
N ARG A 326 -29.26 30.58 19.08
CA ARG A 326 -28.90 29.44 18.23
C ARG A 326 -30.01 28.40 18.07
N ARG A 327 -30.74 28.09 19.13
CA ARG A 327 -31.92 27.18 19.03
C ARG A 327 -32.98 27.78 18.12
N ASN A 328 -33.28 29.06 18.28
CA ASN A 328 -34.21 29.79 17.41
C ASN A 328 -33.74 29.76 15.94
N MET A 329 -32.45 30.01 15.68
CA MET A 329 -31.87 29.90 14.33
C MET A 329 -32.02 28.50 13.74
N GLN A 330 -31.74 27.46 14.53
CA GLN A 330 -31.91 26.07 14.09
C GLN A 330 -33.38 25.74 13.76
N GLU A 331 -34.32 26.26 14.54
CA GLU A 331 -35.75 26.09 14.30
C GLU A 331 -36.19 26.83 13.03
N GLU A 332 -35.74 28.08 12.83
CA GLU A 332 -35.99 28.86 11.62
C GLU A 332 -35.40 28.18 10.37
N VAL A 333 -34.18 27.66 10.43
CA VAL A 333 -33.58 26.89 9.31
C VAL A 333 -34.41 25.66 8.97
N LYS A 334 -34.87 24.90 9.97
CA LYS A 334 -35.71 23.72 9.75
C LYS A 334 -37.06 24.10 9.14
N GLN A 335 -37.65 25.18 9.61
CA GLN A 335 -38.90 25.72 9.08
C GLN A 335 -38.73 26.15 7.63
N ASP A 336 -37.71 26.96 7.32
CA ASP A 336 -37.46 27.46 5.97
C ASP A 336 -37.14 26.31 5.00
N LEU A 337 -36.33 25.32 5.41
CA LEU A 337 -36.08 24.12 4.60
C LEU A 337 -37.35 23.32 4.33
N SER A 338 -38.30 23.26 5.28
CA SER A 338 -39.58 22.56 5.09
C SER A 338 -40.51 23.32 4.14
N GLN A 339 -40.55 24.64 4.21
CA GLN A 339 -41.33 25.48 3.30
C GLN A 339 -40.74 25.46 1.88
N LEU A 340 -39.42 25.44 1.78
CA LEU A 340 -38.69 25.48 0.52
C LEU A 340 -38.90 24.22 -0.33
N GLN A 341 -39.15 23.06 0.29
CA GLN A 341 -39.54 21.82 -0.40
C GLN A 341 -40.80 22.00 -1.28
N CYS A 342 -41.68 22.93 -0.91
CA CYS A 342 -42.89 23.23 -1.68
C CYS A 342 -42.66 24.30 -2.77
N LEU A 343 -41.54 25.03 -2.71
CA LEU A 343 -41.27 26.20 -3.55
C LEU A 343 -40.24 25.93 -4.66
N LEU A 344 -39.29 25.01 -4.42
CA LEU A 344 -38.27 24.64 -5.39
C LEU A 344 -38.54 23.26 -6.00
N PRO A 345 -38.28 23.05 -7.30
CA PRO A 345 -38.36 21.74 -7.93
C PRO A 345 -37.39 20.72 -7.31
N ASP A 346 -37.74 19.44 -7.38
CA ASP A 346 -36.81 18.34 -7.11
C ASP A 346 -35.58 18.43 -8.02
N GLY A 347 -34.39 18.19 -7.47
CA GLY A 347 -33.12 18.31 -8.20
C GLY A 347 -32.60 19.75 -8.33
N SER A 348 -33.12 20.70 -7.53
CA SER A 348 -32.58 22.07 -7.50
C SER A 348 -31.12 22.10 -7.03
N ASP A 349 -30.32 22.98 -7.67
CA ASP A 349 -28.92 23.24 -7.34
C ASP A 349 -28.76 23.69 -5.88
N ILE A 350 -27.83 23.04 -5.16
CA ILE A 350 -27.53 23.30 -3.75
C ILE A 350 -27.17 24.76 -3.45
N ARG A 351 -26.57 25.49 -4.41
CA ARG A 351 -26.21 26.91 -4.26
C ARG A 351 -27.44 27.78 -4.06
N ARG A 352 -28.52 27.52 -4.82
CA ARG A 352 -29.81 28.23 -4.68
C ARG A 352 -30.38 28.01 -3.29
N LEU A 353 -30.38 26.75 -2.84
CA LEU A 353 -30.93 26.33 -1.57
C LEU A 353 -30.22 27.02 -0.38
N VAL A 354 -28.89 26.91 -0.34
CA VAL A 354 -28.08 27.52 0.73
C VAL A 354 -28.23 29.04 0.71
N CYS A 355 -28.25 29.66 -0.47
CA CYS A 355 -28.47 31.10 -0.61
C CYS A 355 -29.80 31.55 -0.01
N VAL A 356 -30.92 30.98 -0.44
CA VAL A 356 -32.24 31.50 -0.03
C VAL A 356 -32.53 31.27 1.45
N VAL A 357 -32.14 30.11 1.99
CA VAL A 357 -32.35 29.80 3.42
C VAL A 357 -31.42 30.64 4.29
N SER A 358 -30.13 30.73 3.95
CA SER A 358 -29.19 31.52 4.74
C SER A 358 -29.57 33.00 4.77
N CYS A 359 -29.95 33.61 3.63
CA CYS A 359 -30.43 34.98 3.58
C CYS A 359 -31.73 35.19 4.37
N SER A 360 -32.73 34.31 4.19
CA SER A 360 -34.01 34.40 4.91
C SER A 360 -33.83 34.37 6.43
N VAL A 361 -33.13 33.34 6.93
CA VAL A 361 -32.90 33.17 8.37
C VAL A 361 -32.05 34.31 8.92
N THR A 362 -31.01 34.74 8.19
CA THR A 362 -30.15 35.86 8.60
C THR A 362 -30.97 37.14 8.79
N LEU A 363 -31.86 37.46 7.85
CA LEU A 363 -32.73 38.65 7.95
C LEU A 363 -33.71 38.56 9.12
N LYS A 364 -34.36 37.40 9.33
CA LYS A 364 -35.27 37.19 10.46
C LYS A 364 -34.55 37.34 11.81
N CYS A 365 -33.37 36.74 11.93
CA CYS A 365 -32.56 36.80 13.14
C CYS A 365 -32.07 38.22 13.40
N PHE A 366 -31.55 38.89 12.38
CA PHE A 366 -31.08 40.27 12.48
C PHE A 366 -32.22 41.23 12.89
N MET A 367 -33.42 41.08 12.34
CA MET A 367 -34.60 41.86 12.72
C MET A 367 -34.99 41.64 14.19
N ASN A 368 -34.93 40.40 14.67
CA ASN A 368 -35.21 40.09 16.07
C ASN A 368 -34.17 40.72 17.00
N THR A 369 -32.89 40.68 16.64
CA THR A 369 -31.81 41.34 17.39
C THR A 369 -32.03 42.85 17.46
N LEU A 370 -32.40 43.50 16.35
CA LEU A 370 -32.73 44.94 16.35
C LEU A 370 -33.89 45.26 17.29
N LYS A 371 -34.99 44.49 17.22
CA LYS A 371 -36.15 44.66 18.12
C LYS A 371 -35.77 44.54 19.59
N THR A 372 -34.97 43.54 19.98
CA THR A 372 -34.53 43.37 21.38
C THR A 372 -33.60 44.49 21.85
N THR A 373 -32.80 45.06 20.94
CA THR A 373 -31.90 46.18 21.23
C THR A 373 -32.70 47.47 21.45
N GLU A 374 -33.78 47.68 20.69
CA GLU A 374 -34.71 48.80 20.89
C GLU A 374 -35.47 48.68 22.23
N THR A 375 -35.95 47.49 22.62
CA THR A 375 -36.63 47.30 23.91
C THR A 375 -35.71 47.55 25.10
N SER A 376 -34.46 47.09 25.03
CA SER A 376 -33.45 47.27 26.08
C SER A 376 -32.95 48.72 26.17
N GLN A 377 -32.88 49.45 25.06
CA GLN A 377 -32.61 50.90 25.07
C GLN A 377 -33.76 51.71 25.69
N ILE A 378 -35.02 51.30 25.50
CA ILE A 378 -36.19 51.94 26.14
C ILE A 378 -36.21 51.68 27.66
N GLU A 379 -35.73 50.51 28.11
CA GLU A 379 -35.57 50.21 29.55
C GLU A 379 -34.38 50.95 30.17
N ASN A 380 -33.24 51.05 29.47
CA ASN A 380 -32.05 51.78 29.94
C ASN A 380 -32.19 53.31 29.88
N ALA A 381 -33.05 53.84 29.01
CA ALA A 381 -33.42 55.26 29.02
C ALA A 381 -34.14 55.69 30.31
N LYS A 382 -34.63 54.75 31.12
CA LYS A 382 -35.22 55.02 32.45
C LYS A 382 -34.19 55.02 33.59
N THR A 383 -32.96 54.52 33.37
CA THR A 383 -31.92 54.38 34.41
C THR A 383 -30.71 55.33 34.25
N GLY A 384 -30.71 56.18 33.22
CA GLY A 384 -29.79 57.34 33.15
C GLY A 384 -28.38 57.05 32.66
N THR A 385 -28.17 55.99 31.88
CA THR A 385 -26.87 55.69 31.27
C THR A 385 -27.06 55.34 29.79
N SER A 386 -26.80 56.30 28.89
CA SER A 386 -26.70 56.01 27.46
C SER A 386 -25.73 56.96 26.76
N ASN A 387 -24.54 56.46 26.44
CA ASN A 387 -23.72 56.91 25.31
C ASN A 387 -23.18 55.64 24.65
N VAL A 388 -24.01 55.00 23.82
CA VAL A 388 -23.54 54.05 22.80
C VAL A 388 -23.68 54.78 21.48
N GLU A 389 -22.55 55.06 20.83
CA GLU A 389 -22.49 55.77 19.55
C GLU A 389 -23.34 55.04 18.50
N LYS A 390 -24.32 55.75 17.92
CA LYS A 390 -25.21 55.24 16.85
C LYS A 390 -24.45 54.78 15.59
N ASP A 391 -23.17 55.08 15.48
CA ASP A 391 -22.34 54.77 14.32
C ASP A 391 -21.83 53.31 14.28
N GLN A 392 -22.15 52.40 15.20
CA GLN A 392 -21.61 51.03 15.15
C GLN A 392 -22.59 49.92 14.69
N VAL A 393 -23.88 50.21 14.47
CA VAL A 393 -24.89 49.18 14.17
C VAL A 393 -25.39 49.30 12.72
N LEU A 394 -25.41 48.18 11.99
CA LEU A 394 -25.96 48.07 10.63
C LEU A 394 -27.49 48.24 10.67
N SER A 395 -28.07 49.02 9.75
CA SER A 395 -29.53 49.17 9.67
C SER A 395 -30.19 47.97 8.97
N PHE A 396 -31.48 47.79 9.19
CA PHE A 396 -32.23 46.70 8.54
C PHE A 396 -32.27 46.84 7.01
N GLU A 397 -32.26 48.07 6.46
CA GLU A 397 -32.21 48.27 5.01
C GLU A 397 -30.87 47.81 4.44
N GLU A 398 -29.77 48.15 5.11
CA GLU A 398 -28.43 47.75 4.69
C GLU A 398 -28.24 46.22 4.75
N ALA A 399 -28.81 45.56 5.76
CA ALA A 399 -28.85 44.09 5.84
C ALA A 399 -29.61 43.45 4.67
N LYS A 400 -30.74 44.05 4.25
CA LYS A 400 -31.49 43.60 3.08
C LYS A 400 -30.68 43.76 1.80
N ASP A 401 -30.02 44.90 1.62
CA ASP A 401 -29.18 45.15 0.44
C ASP A 401 -28.01 44.17 0.35
N LEU A 402 -27.37 43.82 1.47
CA LEU A 402 -26.32 42.80 1.48
C LEU A 402 -26.83 41.43 1.06
N CYS A 403 -28.01 41.02 1.55
CA CYS A 403 -28.65 39.79 1.11
C CYS A 403 -29.07 39.83 -0.37
N ARG A 404 -29.52 40.99 -0.89
CA ARG A 404 -29.78 41.17 -2.33
C ARG A 404 -28.50 40.97 -3.14
N LEU A 405 -27.41 41.64 -2.75
CA LEU A 405 -26.11 41.52 -3.43
C LEU A 405 -25.54 40.11 -3.32
N TYR A 406 -25.78 39.41 -2.21
CA TYR A 406 -25.41 38.00 -2.07
C TYR A 406 -26.19 37.10 -3.04
N CYS A 407 -27.50 37.36 -3.22
CA CYS A 407 -28.30 36.65 -4.23
C CYS A 407 -27.80 36.92 -5.66
N VAL A 408 -27.39 38.15 -5.97
CA VAL A 408 -26.75 38.48 -7.27
C VAL A 408 -25.44 37.71 -7.43
N HIS A 409 -24.60 37.69 -6.40
CA HIS A 409 -23.36 36.93 -6.39
C HIS A 409 -23.60 35.43 -6.65
N VAL A 410 -24.61 34.82 -6.02
CA VAL A 410 -24.96 33.42 -6.28
C VAL A 410 -25.52 33.21 -7.69
N ALA A 411 -26.33 34.13 -8.21
CA ALA A 411 -26.78 34.07 -9.61
C ALA A 411 -25.60 34.12 -10.59
N LEU A 412 -24.58 34.94 -10.30
CA LEU A 412 -23.33 34.99 -11.06
C LEU A 412 -22.54 33.69 -10.94
N LEU A 413 -22.43 33.10 -9.74
CA LEU A 413 -21.78 31.79 -9.55
C LEU A 413 -22.45 30.68 -10.37
N ILE A 414 -23.78 30.71 -10.50
CA ILE A 414 -24.55 29.71 -11.24
C ILE A 414 -24.32 29.82 -12.75
N HIS A 415 -24.28 31.05 -13.28
CA HIS A 415 -24.31 31.28 -14.73
C HIS A 415 -22.96 31.64 -15.36
N LEU A 416 -21.99 32.17 -14.59
CA LEU A 416 -20.69 32.54 -15.14
C LEU A 416 -19.68 31.39 -15.08
N PRO A 417 -18.96 31.12 -16.19
CA PRO A 417 -17.86 30.16 -16.20
C PRO A 417 -16.70 30.65 -15.32
N LEU A 418 -15.88 29.72 -14.83
CA LEU A 418 -14.76 30.03 -13.93
C LEU A 418 -13.79 31.07 -14.54
N THR A 419 -13.56 31.03 -15.84
CA THR A 419 -12.70 31.97 -16.58
C THR A 419 -13.17 33.41 -16.48
N GLU A 420 -14.48 33.65 -16.38
CA GLU A 420 -15.06 34.99 -16.27
C GLU A 420 -15.16 35.46 -14.81
N ARG A 421 -15.15 34.52 -13.85
CA ARG A 421 -15.10 34.80 -12.41
C ARG A 421 -13.70 35.14 -11.90
N ALA A 422 -12.65 34.69 -12.60
CA ALA A 422 -11.26 34.96 -12.25
C ALA A 422 -10.93 36.46 -12.38
N GLN A 423 -10.68 37.13 -11.24
CA GLN A 423 -10.44 38.57 -11.16
C GLN A 423 -9.24 38.87 -10.23
N LYS A 424 -8.62 40.05 -10.39
CA LYS A 424 -7.53 40.49 -9.50
C LYS A 424 -8.03 40.66 -8.06
N THR A 425 -7.14 40.36 -7.12
CA THR A 425 -7.34 40.62 -5.70
C THR A 425 -7.56 42.12 -5.49
N THR A 426 -8.68 42.50 -4.87
CA THR A 426 -8.94 43.89 -4.51
C THR A 426 -8.58 44.07 -3.03
N GLY A 427 -7.66 44.99 -2.71
CA GLY A 427 -7.17 45.25 -1.33
C GLY A 427 -8.18 45.94 -0.42
N PHE A 428 -9.41 45.41 -0.33
CA PHE A 428 -10.47 45.94 0.52
C PHE A 428 -10.84 44.98 1.65
N GLU A 429 -11.03 45.54 2.84
CA GLU A 429 -11.56 44.84 4.01
C GLU A 429 -12.99 45.28 4.34
N TRP A 430 -13.77 44.35 4.88
CA TRP A 430 -15.13 44.62 5.35
C TRP A 430 -15.09 45.36 6.69
N SER A 431 -15.89 46.42 6.84
CA SER A 431 -16.01 47.13 8.12
C SER A 431 -16.53 46.21 9.24
N LYS A 432 -16.13 46.49 10.50
CA LYS A 432 -16.50 45.67 11.68
C LYS A 432 -18.00 45.35 11.84
N PRO A 433 -18.94 46.30 11.64
CA PRO A 433 -20.38 45.97 11.76
C PRO A 433 -20.84 44.97 10.70
N LEU A 434 -20.21 44.97 9.52
CA LEU A 434 -20.51 44.03 8.46
C LEU A 434 -19.84 42.68 8.63
N SER A 435 -18.65 42.62 9.23
CA SER A 435 -18.03 41.32 9.53
C SER A 435 -18.94 40.49 10.44
N HIS A 436 -19.59 41.09 11.44
CA HIS A 436 -20.58 40.40 12.28
C HIS A 436 -21.81 39.92 11.49
N PHE A 437 -22.30 40.70 10.53
CA PHE A 437 -23.42 40.28 9.68
C PHE A 437 -23.04 39.10 8.77
N LEU A 438 -21.85 39.14 8.18
CA LEU A 438 -21.32 38.04 7.36
C LEU A 438 -21.05 36.78 8.21
N GLU A 439 -20.60 36.93 9.44
CA GLU A 439 -20.49 35.83 10.41
C GLU A 439 -21.85 35.18 10.71
N LEU A 440 -22.89 35.99 10.97
CA LEU A 440 -24.26 35.50 11.12
C LEU A 440 -24.74 34.75 9.87
N GLN A 441 -24.45 35.29 8.68
CA GLN A 441 -24.79 34.66 7.41
C GLN A 441 -24.06 33.32 7.21
N ASN A 442 -22.77 33.25 7.51
CA ASN A 442 -21.97 32.02 7.46
C ASN A 442 -22.49 30.97 8.45
N MET A 443 -22.87 31.38 9.67
CA MET A 443 -23.48 30.48 10.65
C MET A 443 -24.82 29.93 10.14
N CYS A 444 -25.67 30.76 9.53
CA CYS A 444 -26.91 30.30 8.90
C CYS A 444 -26.64 29.34 7.74
N GLY A 445 -25.60 29.60 6.93
CA GLY A 445 -25.11 28.69 5.88
C GLY A 445 -24.69 27.33 6.44
N TYR A 446 -23.86 27.32 7.48
CA TYR A 446 -23.46 26.10 8.20
C TYR A 446 -24.67 25.31 8.75
N LEU A 447 -25.60 25.97 9.44
CA LEU A 447 -26.80 25.33 9.98
C LEU A 447 -27.68 24.75 8.87
N THR A 448 -27.77 25.46 7.75
CA THR A 448 -28.47 25.00 6.55
C THR A 448 -27.84 23.71 6.04
N LEU A 449 -26.53 23.67 5.81
CA LEU A 449 -25.78 22.48 5.38
C LEU A 449 -25.93 21.30 6.37
N LYS A 450 -25.85 21.55 7.68
CA LYS A 450 -25.99 20.51 8.71
C LYS A 450 -27.38 19.86 8.70
N ASN A 451 -28.44 20.64 8.49
CA ASN A 451 -29.81 20.10 8.36
C ASN A 451 -30.06 19.40 7.01
N ILE A 452 -29.42 19.89 5.94
CA ILE A 452 -29.46 19.27 4.62
C ILE A 452 -28.92 17.84 4.67
N GLY A 453 -27.74 17.64 5.29
CA GLY A 453 -27.15 16.31 5.46
C GLY A 453 -28.01 15.32 6.25
N SER A 454 -28.89 15.82 7.12
CA SER A 454 -29.77 14.99 7.96
C SER A 454 -31.08 14.59 7.26
N THR A 455 -31.46 15.22 6.15
CA THR A 455 -32.76 15.00 5.49
C THR A 455 -32.65 14.10 4.25
N LYS A 456 -32.87 12.78 4.43
CA LYS A 456 -32.77 11.76 3.36
C LYS A 456 -33.87 11.76 2.28
N LYS A 457 -34.94 12.57 2.43
CA LYS A 457 -36.17 12.43 1.62
C LYS A 457 -36.27 13.35 0.39
N TRP A 458 -35.43 14.36 0.26
CA TRP A 458 -35.56 15.34 -0.83
C TRP A 458 -34.41 15.18 -1.82
N SER A 459 -34.74 14.91 -3.10
CA SER A 459 -33.76 14.80 -4.20
C SER A 459 -33.20 16.17 -4.54
N ARG A 460 -31.88 16.36 -4.40
CA ARG A 460 -31.19 17.65 -4.54
C ARG A 460 -29.92 17.45 -5.37
N ASP A 461 -29.55 18.45 -6.18
CA ASP A 461 -28.28 18.41 -6.91
C ASP A 461 -27.13 18.90 -6.01
N MET A 462 -26.33 17.96 -5.53
CA MET A 462 -25.19 18.19 -4.62
C MET A 462 -23.88 18.48 -5.35
N LYS A 463 -23.88 18.49 -6.69
CA LYS A 463 -22.65 18.62 -7.51
C LYS A 463 -21.86 19.89 -7.19
N HIS A 464 -22.54 20.98 -6.89
CA HIS A 464 -21.94 22.31 -6.69
C HIS A 464 -21.64 22.67 -5.22
N LEU A 465 -21.56 21.68 -4.31
CA LEU A 465 -21.17 21.90 -2.90
C LEU A 465 -19.79 22.55 -2.73
N CYS A 466 -18.90 22.36 -3.69
CA CYS A 466 -17.58 22.99 -3.72
C CYS A 466 -17.62 24.49 -4.08
N ASP A 467 -18.71 25.00 -4.65
CA ASP A 467 -18.80 26.34 -5.25
C ASP A 467 -19.92 27.19 -4.64
N LEU A 468 -20.11 27.09 -3.31
CA LEU A 468 -21.20 27.79 -2.60
C LEU A 468 -20.98 29.30 -2.45
N SER A 469 -19.73 29.76 -2.43
CA SER A 469 -19.39 31.17 -2.28
C SER A 469 -18.00 31.49 -2.83
N ASP A 470 -17.83 32.70 -3.37
CA ASP A 470 -16.54 33.28 -3.77
C ASP A 470 -16.45 34.71 -3.21
N LYS A 471 -15.58 34.90 -2.21
CA LYS A 471 -15.37 36.18 -1.54
C LYS A 471 -14.93 37.28 -2.50
N LEU A 472 -14.05 36.99 -3.47
CA LEU A 472 -13.55 38.00 -4.41
C LEU A 472 -14.66 38.45 -5.35
N LEU A 473 -15.43 37.49 -5.87
CA LEU A 473 -16.60 37.81 -6.70
C LEU A 473 -17.62 38.63 -5.90
N PHE A 474 -17.90 38.24 -4.65
CA PHE A 474 -18.86 38.96 -3.81
C PHE A 474 -18.39 40.38 -3.49
N THR A 475 -17.13 40.57 -3.08
CA THR A 475 -16.55 41.90 -2.85
C THR A 475 -16.63 42.77 -4.11
N ASN A 476 -16.37 42.19 -5.29
CA ASN A 476 -16.48 42.92 -6.56
C ASN A 476 -17.92 43.32 -6.90
N VAL A 477 -18.91 42.45 -6.64
CA VAL A 477 -20.33 42.79 -6.81
C VAL A 477 -20.66 44.00 -5.93
N VAL A 478 -20.25 43.98 -4.66
CA VAL A 478 -20.46 45.11 -3.75
C VAL A 478 -19.74 46.38 -4.19
N LEU A 479 -18.49 46.30 -4.67
CA LEU A 479 -17.75 47.47 -5.18
C LEU A 479 -18.41 48.11 -6.41
N HIS A 480 -18.83 47.30 -7.39
CA HIS A 480 -19.48 47.80 -8.61
C HIS A 480 -20.84 48.41 -8.31
N SER A 481 -21.54 47.85 -7.32
CA SER A 481 -22.78 48.41 -6.80
C SER A 481 -22.61 49.87 -6.34
N ARG A 482 -21.42 50.28 -5.91
CA ARG A 482 -21.16 51.62 -5.33
C ARG A 482 -20.66 52.65 -6.35
N LYS A 483 -19.96 52.23 -7.40
CA LYS A 483 -19.44 53.16 -8.44
C LYS A 483 -20.56 53.86 -9.23
N SER A 484 -21.79 53.37 -9.14
CA SER A 484 -22.99 53.88 -9.81
C SER A 484 -23.76 54.93 -8.99
N ASP A 485 -23.08 55.92 -8.40
CA ASP A 485 -23.64 57.08 -7.66
C ASP A 485 -24.60 58.00 -8.48
N LEU A 486 -25.07 57.57 -9.66
CA LEU A 486 -25.98 58.30 -10.53
C LEU A 486 -27.39 57.70 -10.48
N THR A 487 -28.16 57.98 -9.42
CA THR A 487 -29.64 58.01 -9.29
C THR A 487 -30.55 56.90 -9.87
N GLU A 488 -30.06 55.97 -10.69
CA GLU A 488 -30.74 54.78 -11.18
C GLU A 488 -29.68 53.69 -11.39
N PHE A 489 -29.78 52.63 -10.59
CA PHE A 489 -28.93 51.46 -10.68
C PHE A 489 -29.22 50.66 -11.95
N ASN A 490 -28.57 51.01 -13.06
CA ASN A 490 -28.75 50.34 -14.34
C ASN A 490 -27.57 49.39 -14.63
N ILE A 491 -27.23 48.52 -13.68
CA ILE A 491 -26.40 47.35 -14.02
C ILE A 491 -27.30 46.42 -14.84
N GLN A 492 -27.08 46.38 -16.16
CA GLN A 492 -27.66 45.36 -17.02
C GLN A 492 -26.97 44.03 -16.68
N LEU A 493 -27.54 43.27 -15.76
CA LEU A 493 -27.06 41.92 -15.41
C LEU A 493 -27.40 40.93 -16.54
N GLY A 494 -28.29 41.32 -17.46
CA GLY A 494 -28.72 40.51 -18.59
C GLY A 494 -29.87 39.57 -18.19
N GLU A 495 -30.74 39.25 -19.14
CA GLU A 495 -32.04 38.59 -18.87
C GLU A 495 -31.91 37.29 -18.06
N VAL A 496 -30.84 36.51 -18.28
CA VAL A 496 -30.61 35.23 -17.59
C VAL A 496 -30.27 35.44 -16.11
N ILE A 497 -29.28 36.29 -15.81
CA ILE A 497 -28.84 36.54 -14.43
C ILE A 497 -29.89 37.34 -13.67
N GLU A 498 -30.55 38.31 -14.32
CA GLU A 498 -31.67 39.06 -13.73
C GLU A 498 -32.82 38.12 -13.37
N GLY A 499 -33.20 37.23 -14.29
CA GLY A 499 -34.24 36.23 -14.06
C GLY A 499 -33.90 35.27 -12.91
N GLU A 500 -32.65 34.83 -12.81
CA GLU A 500 -32.19 33.97 -11.71
C GLU A 500 -32.16 34.72 -10.37
N TYR A 501 -31.58 35.92 -10.34
CA TYR A 501 -31.57 36.80 -9.16
C TYR A 501 -32.99 37.07 -8.65
N GLN A 502 -33.92 37.43 -9.55
CA GLN A 502 -35.30 37.71 -9.19
C GLN A 502 -35.98 36.47 -8.58
N ARG A 503 -35.75 35.28 -9.13
CA ARG A 503 -36.28 34.02 -8.55
C ARG A 503 -35.71 33.74 -7.16
N LEU A 504 -34.40 33.96 -6.95
CA LEU A 504 -33.78 33.80 -5.64
C LEU A 504 -34.40 34.76 -4.62
N TRP A 505 -34.50 36.05 -4.95
CA TRP A 505 -35.06 37.06 -4.04
C TRP A 505 -36.55 36.89 -3.77
N ASP A 506 -37.34 36.52 -4.78
CA ASP A 506 -38.77 36.22 -4.60
C ASP A 506 -38.97 35.01 -3.68
N THR A 507 -38.04 34.05 -3.70
CA THR A 507 -38.04 32.90 -2.80
C THR A 507 -37.67 33.32 -1.38
N VAL A 508 -36.63 34.13 -1.20
CA VAL A 508 -36.29 34.73 0.11
C VAL A 508 -37.47 35.51 0.67
N SER A 509 -38.17 36.29 -0.16
CA SER A 509 -39.35 37.08 0.24
C SER A 509 -40.51 36.21 0.71
N LYS A 510 -40.70 35.02 0.11
CA LYS A 510 -41.73 34.06 0.55
C LYS A 510 -41.37 33.40 1.88
N LEU A 511 -40.09 33.05 2.09
CA LEU A 511 -39.62 32.42 3.33
C LEU A 511 -39.59 33.42 4.50
N ALA A 512 -39.23 34.66 4.22
CA ALA A 512 -39.15 35.75 5.19
C ALA A 512 -40.49 36.48 5.39
N SER A 513 -41.64 35.81 5.25
CA SER A 513 -42.98 36.44 5.24
C SER A 513 -43.35 37.23 6.51
N GLY A 514 -42.56 37.16 7.58
CA GLY A 514 -42.68 37.98 8.81
C GLY A 514 -41.85 39.27 8.82
N CYS A 515 -41.09 39.56 7.76
CA CYS A 515 -40.24 40.74 7.62
C CYS A 515 -40.59 41.48 6.31
N ASP A 516 -40.77 42.80 6.37
CA ASP A 516 -40.94 43.60 5.15
C ASP A 516 -39.58 43.79 4.47
N ILE A 517 -39.25 42.86 3.56
CA ILE A 517 -37.94 42.86 2.89
C ILE A 517 -37.94 43.58 1.53
N GLY A 518 -39.08 44.04 1.03
CA GLY A 518 -39.20 44.76 -0.24
C GLY A 518 -38.97 43.92 -1.50
N LYS A 519 -39.00 44.57 -2.67
CA LYS A 519 -38.85 43.93 -4.00
C LYS A 519 -37.38 43.64 -4.35
N ALA A 520 -37.18 42.82 -5.39
CA ALA A 520 -35.86 42.54 -5.96
C ALA A 520 -35.24 43.78 -6.63
N PHE A 521 -36.07 44.61 -7.27
CA PHE A 521 -35.63 45.84 -7.91
C PHE A 521 -36.29 47.08 -7.28
N PRO A 522 -35.61 48.24 -7.26
CA PRO A 522 -34.24 48.46 -7.77
C PRO A 522 -33.16 47.82 -6.88
N LEU A 523 -32.05 47.38 -7.49
CA LEU A 523 -30.83 47.05 -6.76
C LEU A 523 -30.32 48.35 -6.13
N GLN A 524 -30.45 48.53 -4.82
CA GLN A 524 -29.91 49.70 -4.13
C GLN A 524 -28.59 49.31 -3.47
N ALA A 525 -27.58 50.17 -3.60
CA ALA A 525 -26.33 50.01 -2.86
C ALA A 525 -26.46 50.67 -1.49
N THR A 526 -25.86 50.01 -0.51
CA THR A 526 -25.76 50.47 0.87
C THR A 526 -25.13 51.86 0.94
N THR A 527 -25.77 52.80 1.64
CA THR A 527 -25.34 54.22 1.70
C THR A 527 -24.04 54.45 2.47
N ARG A 528 -23.58 53.49 3.27
CA ARG A 528 -22.41 53.60 4.14
C ARG A 528 -21.15 53.00 3.52
N ASN A 529 -19.97 53.53 3.85
CA ASN A 529 -18.66 52.92 3.51
C ASN A 529 -18.47 51.56 4.17
N ILE A 530 -18.88 50.52 3.44
CA ILE A 530 -18.78 49.12 3.83
C ILE A 530 -17.35 48.58 3.74
N LEU A 531 -16.61 49.03 2.72
CA LEU A 531 -15.27 48.53 2.40
C LEU A 531 -14.24 49.61 2.76
N GLN A 532 -13.19 49.20 3.47
CA GLN A 532 -12.03 50.02 3.81
C GLN A 532 -10.85 49.59 2.92
N GLU A 533 -10.13 50.56 2.38
CA GLU A 533 -8.95 50.33 1.55
C GLU A 533 -7.77 50.02 2.48
N ASN A 534 -7.09 48.90 2.28
CA ASN A 534 -5.92 48.55 3.09
C ASN A 534 -4.71 49.37 2.63
N ASP A 535 -4.11 50.14 3.53
CA ASP A 535 -2.82 50.83 3.31
C ASP A 535 -1.65 49.83 3.08
N HIS A 536 -1.84 48.57 3.46
CA HIS A 536 -0.95 47.48 3.08
C HIS A 536 -1.31 46.99 1.68
N SER A 537 -0.91 47.76 0.65
CA SER A 537 -0.69 47.17 -0.66
C SER A 537 0.36 46.08 -0.50
N VAL A 538 -0.08 44.83 -0.39
CA VAL A 538 0.83 43.70 -0.64
C VAL A 538 1.39 43.99 -2.02
N ASN A 539 2.72 44.12 -2.11
CA ASN A 539 3.47 44.10 -3.37
C ASN A 539 3.25 42.72 -4.00
N GLU A 540 2.04 42.41 -4.45
CA GLU A 540 1.81 41.33 -5.39
C GLU A 540 2.43 41.83 -6.69
N GLY A 541 3.47 41.14 -7.14
CA GLY A 541 4.10 41.39 -8.43
C GLY A 541 3.07 41.47 -9.54
N PRO A 542 3.43 42.04 -10.71
CA PRO A 542 2.51 42.07 -11.85
C PRO A 542 1.98 40.65 -12.05
N LEU A 543 0.66 40.53 -12.31
CA LEU A 543 0.04 39.30 -12.80
C LEU A 543 1.12 38.52 -13.55
N GLU A 544 1.53 37.36 -13.04
CA GLU A 544 2.15 36.41 -13.95
C GLU A 544 1.04 36.16 -14.96
N VAL A 545 1.13 36.90 -16.07
CA VAL A 545 0.61 36.50 -17.37
C VAL A 545 0.94 35.03 -17.38
N ILE A 546 -0.09 34.18 -17.34
CA ILE A 546 0.08 32.72 -17.44
C ILE A 546 1.16 32.56 -18.51
N PRO A 547 2.39 32.11 -18.16
CA PRO A 547 3.47 32.11 -19.11
C PRO A 547 2.96 31.38 -20.35
N GLU A 548 3.30 31.82 -21.56
CA GLU A 548 2.99 31.03 -22.75
C GLU A 548 3.61 29.64 -22.54
N VAL A 549 2.79 28.70 -22.07
CA VAL A 549 3.23 27.35 -21.77
C VAL A 549 3.37 26.67 -23.11
N GLY A 550 4.61 26.44 -23.50
CA GLY A 550 4.94 25.73 -24.71
C GLY A 550 6.28 25.04 -24.56
N LEU A 551 6.52 24.07 -25.43
CA LEU A 551 7.81 23.40 -25.51
C LEU A 551 8.82 24.30 -26.22
N ILE A 552 10.07 24.25 -25.75
CA ILE A 552 11.19 24.87 -26.45
C ILE A 552 11.43 24.05 -27.74
N PRO A 553 11.46 24.69 -28.92
CA PRO A 553 11.70 23.97 -30.16
C PRO A 553 13.09 23.32 -30.15
N LEU A 554 13.14 22.00 -30.20
CA LEU A 554 14.35 21.20 -30.32
C LEU A 554 14.60 20.86 -31.78
N ASN A 555 15.79 21.19 -32.30
CA ASN A 555 16.19 20.80 -33.65
C ASN A 555 17.17 19.62 -33.58
N ILE A 556 16.65 18.42 -33.36
CA ILE A 556 17.43 17.17 -33.31
C ILE A 556 17.00 16.30 -34.50
N PRO A 557 17.93 15.92 -35.40
CA PRO A 557 17.60 15.13 -36.59
C PRO A 557 16.82 13.86 -36.30
N LEU A 558 17.20 13.13 -35.24
CA LEU A 558 16.56 11.89 -34.82
C LEU A 558 15.11 12.13 -34.33
N VAL A 559 14.88 13.17 -33.53
CA VAL A 559 13.53 13.49 -33.03
C VAL A 559 12.63 13.94 -34.20
N ASN A 560 13.19 14.71 -35.13
CA ASN A 560 12.48 15.15 -36.34
C ASN A 560 12.16 13.97 -37.29
N GLU A 561 12.94 12.90 -37.26
CA GLU A 561 12.69 11.70 -38.08
C GLU A 561 11.57 10.84 -37.50
N TYR A 562 11.55 10.63 -36.17
CA TYR A 562 10.65 9.67 -35.53
C TYR A 562 9.43 10.26 -34.81
N ALA A 563 9.41 11.57 -34.51
CA ALA A 563 8.34 12.21 -33.72
C ALA A 563 7.81 13.52 -34.36
N SER A 564 8.02 13.71 -35.67
CA SER A 564 7.66 14.95 -36.38
C SER A 564 6.16 15.26 -36.38
N ASP A 565 5.34 14.22 -36.34
CA ASP A 565 3.89 14.24 -36.27
C ASP A 565 3.42 14.70 -34.89
N ILE A 566 3.98 14.12 -33.82
CA ILE A 566 3.68 14.51 -32.44
C ILE A 566 4.12 15.96 -32.16
N LEU A 567 5.29 16.36 -32.68
CA LEU A 567 5.82 17.72 -32.49
C LEU A 567 4.96 18.81 -33.14
N LYS A 568 4.18 18.49 -34.18
CA LYS A 568 3.28 19.46 -34.85
C LYS A 568 2.05 19.80 -34.01
N ASP A 569 1.62 18.87 -33.16
CA ASP A 569 0.44 19.03 -32.31
C ASP A 569 0.76 19.71 -30.96
N LEU A 570 2.05 19.86 -30.64
CA LEU A 570 2.52 20.46 -29.39
C LEU A 570 2.70 21.98 -29.52
N CYS A 571 2.21 22.72 -28.54
CA CYS A 571 2.35 24.18 -28.50
C CYS A 571 3.82 24.56 -28.28
N THR A 572 4.47 25.22 -29.24
CA THR A 572 5.88 25.66 -29.13
C THR A 572 6.01 27.14 -28.82
N VAL A 573 6.94 27.51 -27.93
CA VAL A 573 7.20 28.92 -27.58
C VAL A 573 7.85 29.65 -28.75
N ARG A 574 7.36 30.85 -29.08
CA ARG A 574 7.97 31.69 -30.13
C ARG A 574 9.36 32.18 -29.69
N SER A 575 10.30 32.25 -30.63
CA SER A 575 11.72 32.53 -30.41
C SER A 575 12.06 33.87 -29.71
N ASN A 576 11.08 34.75 -29.49
CA ASN A 576 11.28 36.11 -28.97
C ASN A 576 10.86 36.28 -27.50
N THR A 577 10.48 35.20 -26.80
CA THR A 577 10.07 35.28 -25.39
C THR A 577 11.29 35.47 -24.47
N ARG A 578 11.17 36.31 -23.44
CA ARG A 578 12.23 36.65 -22.46
C ARG A 578 12.89 35.41 -21.81
N MET A 579 12.17 34.29 -21.76
CA MET A 579 12.66 32.98 -21.29
C MET A 579 13.71 32.33 -22.22
N MET A 580 13.64 32.55 -23.54
CA MET A 580 14.62 32.00 -24.48
C MET A 580 15.95 32.75 -24.45
N THR A 581 15.93 34.03 -24.07
CA THR A 581 17.13 34.86 -23.89
C THR A 581 17.88 34.59 -22.60
N SER A 582 17.25 33.97 -21.58
CA SER A 582 17.88 33.61 -20.29
C SER A 582 18.51 32.22 -20.27
N LEU A 583 18.29 31.40 -21.31
CA LEU A 583 18.90 30.07 -21.42
C LEU A 583 20.37 30.20 -21.84
N ALA A 584 21.28 29.85 -20.93
CA ALA A 584 22.71 29.80 -21.23
C ALA A 584 23.00 28.75 -22.31
N ARG A 585 23.29 29.22 -23.54
CA ARG A 585 23.66 28.34 -24.65
C ARG A 585 25.14 27.95 -24.54
N GLY A 586 25.43 26.65 -24.56
CA GLY A 586 26.79 26.12 -24.71
C GLY A 586 27.56 25.84 -23.41
N LYS A 587 26.91 25.28 -22.38
CA LYS A 587 27.60 24.78 -21.18
C LYS A 587 27.94 23.30 -21.38
N GLU A 588 29.22 22.94 -21.33
CA GLU A 588 29.63 21.52 -21.23
C GLU A 588 29.14 20.96 -19.89
N PHE A 589 28.52 19.78 -19.95
CA PHE A 589 27.88 19.12 -18.81
C PHE A 589 28.64 17.83 -18.49
N ASP A 590 29.05 17.68 -17.23
CA ASP A 590 29.58 16.41 -16.72
C ASP A 590 28.41 15.53 -16.27
N GLU A 591 28.18 14.44 -17.02
CA GLU A 591 27.10 13.46 -16.79
C GLU A 591 27.15 12.77 -15.42
N ARG A 592 28.20 13.00 -14.61
CA ARG A 592 28.34 12.44 -13.25
C ARG A 592 27.81 13.36 -12.16
N VAL A 593 27.44 14.60 -12.49
CA VAL A 593 26.94 15.61 -11.54
C VAL A 593 25.61 16.18 -12.00
N HIS A 594 24.87 16.82 -11.11
CA HIS A 594 23.61 17.46 -11.46
C HIS A 594 23.83 18.63 -12.45
N TRP A 595 22.94 18.81 -13.43
CA TRP A 595 23.09 19.84 -14.46
C TRP A 595 23.09 21.28 -13.94
N HIS A 596 22.49 21.50 -12.77
CA HIS A 596 22.45 22.78 -12.08
C HIS A 596 23.33 22.83 -10.82
N SER A 597 24.03 21.75 -10.44
CA SER A 597 24.91 21.75 -9.26
C SER A 597 26.08 20.79 -9.43
N SER A 598 27.25 21.16 -8.91
CA SER A 598 28.43 20.27 -8.85
C SER A 598 28.24 19.06 -7.92
N LYS A 599 27.03 18.83 -7.41
CA LYS A 599 26.66 17.68 -6.60
C LYS A 599 26.65 16.44 -7.47
N LYS A 600 27.38 15.39 -7.05
CA LYS A 600 27.34 14.08 -7.71
C LYS A 600 25.92 13.54 -7.78
N LEU A 601 25.58 12.92 -8.90
CA LEU A 601 24.32 12.20 -9.03
C LEU A 601 24.33 11.01 -8.05
N SER A 602 23.34 10.97 -7.15
CA SER A 602 23.07 9.77 -6.36
C SER A 602 22.08 8.88 -7.12
N ASP A 603 22.23 7.56 -7.01
CA ASP A 603 21.22 6.62 -7.50
C ASP A 603 20.26 6.20 -6.39
N ASP A 604 19.21 5.46 -6.75
CA ASP A 604 18.22 4.99 -5.77
C ASP A 604 18.85 4.07 -4.72
N PHE A 605 19.90 3.31 -5.06
CA PHE A 605 20.61 2.49 -4.08
C PHE A 605 21.31 3.35 -3.02
N ASP A 606 21.94 4.47 -3.41
CA ASP A 606 22.60 5.37 -2.47
C ASP A 606 21.59 6.08 -1.56
N ARG A 607 20.39 6.36 -2.09
CA ARG A 607 19.27 6.96 -1.34
C ARG A 607 18.55 5.96 -0.41
N THR A 608 18.58 4.67 -0.72
CA THR A 608 18.00 3.65 0.14
C THR A 608 18.76 3.58 1.47
N LYS A 609 18.01 3.59 2.58
CA LYS A 609 18.56 3.48 3.93
C LYS A 609 19.48 2.27 4.01
N SER A 610 20.77 2.52 4.19
CA SER A 610 21.69 1.46 4.60
C SER A 610 21.29 1.09 6.01
N SER A 611 20.96 -0.18 6.27
CA SER A 611 20.96 -0.64 7.65
C SER A 611 22.38 -0.37 8.16
N THR A 612 22.52 0.52 9.13
CA THR A 612 23.75 1.11 9.70
C THR A 612 24.59 0.06 10.42
N MET A 613 25.02 -0.97 9.69
CA MET A 613 25.97 -1.99 10.11
C MET A 613 27.29 -1.90 9.33
N GLY A 614 27.33 -1.09 8.26
CA GLY A 614 28.47 -0.96 7.34
C GLY A 614 29.27 0.35 7.44
N GLU A 615 28.79 1.36 8.15
CA GLU A 615 29.59 2.57 8.41
C GLU A 615 30.61 2.25 9.50
N LYS A 616 31.90 2.34 9.13
CA LYS A 616 33.00 2.14 10.07
C LYS A 616 33.08 3.36 10.98
N SER A 617 32.30 3.37 12.06
CA SER A 617 32.55 4.30 13.17
C SER A 617 33.87 3.90 13.84
N ASN A 618 34.71 4.91 14.09
CA ASN A 618 35.94 4.75 14.87
C ASN A 618 35.67 4.73 16.38
N ASP A 619 34.43 5.00 16.80
CA ASP A 619 34.02 4.92 18.21
C ASP A 619 33.94 3.44 18.66
N PRO A 620 34.71 3.03 19.68
CA PRO A 620 34.71 1.66 20.19
C PRO A 620 33.36 1.17 20.75
N GLU A 621 32.56 2.04 21.38
CA GLU A 621 31.32 1.64 22.04
C GLU A 621 30.17 1.51 21.03
N VAL A 622 30.09 2.45 20.08
CA VAL A 622 29.17 2.36 18.93
C VAL A 622 29.47 1.09 18.12
N ARG A 623 30.75 0.81 17.85
CA ARG A 623 31.19 -0.41 17.15
C ARG A 623 30.78 -1.68 17.91
N LYS A 624 30.90 -1.69 19.24
CA LYS A 624 30.53 -2.83 20.08
C LYS A 624 29.01 -3.05 20.12
N GLN A 625 28.22 -1.98 20.14
CA GLN A 625 26.75 -2.05 20.04
C GLN A 625 26.31 -2.57 18.67
N MET A 626 26.90 -2.05 17.58
CA MET A 626 26.66 -2.54 16.21
C MET A 626 26.97 -4.04 16.09
N LEU A 627 28.13 -4.49 16.57
CA LEU A 627 28.50 -5.91 16.54
C LEU A 627 27.52 -6.79 17.32
N ARG A 628 27.01 -6.33 18.46
CA ARG A 628 25.98 -7.05 19.23
C ARG A 628 24.67 -7.14 18.46
N ASN A 629 24.23 -6.05 17.85
CA ASN A 629 22.99 -6.01 17.07
C ASN A 629 23.08 -6.87 15.81
N TYR A 630 24.22 -6.86 15.13
CA TYR A 630 24.51 -7.79 14.02
C TYR A 630 24.47 -9.25 14.49
N GLN A 631 25.09 -9.59 15.63
CA GLN A 631 25.03 -10.95 16.19
C GLN A 631 23.61 -11.39 16.54
N LYS A 632 22.77 -10.49 17.10
CA LYS A 632 21.35 -10.75 17.34
C LYS A 632 20.59 -11.03 16.04
N LEU A 633 20.83 -10.22 15.00
CA LEU A 633 20.20 -10.36 13.69
C LEU A 633 20.56 -11.70 13.02
N VAL A 634 21.85 -12.05 12.97
CA VAL A 634 22.31 -13.34 12.43
C VAL A 634 21.71 -14.51 13.21
N ARG A 635 21.63 -14.39 14.55
CA ARG A 635 21.00 -15.42 15.39
C ARG A 635 19.50 -15.54 15.11
N PHE A 636 18.80 -14.43 14.91
CA PHE A 636 17.39 -14.42 14.51
C PHE A 636 17.18 -15.12 13.17
N HIS A 637 17.94 -14.75 12.13
CA HIS A 637 17.83 -15.38 10.82
C HIS A 637 18.12 -16.88 10.86
N ARG A 638 19.12 -17.30 11.63
CA ARG A 638 19.41 -18.74 11.81
C ARG A 638 18.28 -19.47 12.52
N LEU A 639 17.70 -18.87 13.56
CA LEU A 639 16.55 -19.44 14.26
C LEU A 639 15.35 -19.55 13.30
N TYR A 640 15.01 -18.46 12.61
CA TYR A 640 13.91 -18.45 11.65
C TYR A 640 14.11 -19.49 10.53
N GLY A 641 15.31 -19.55 9.93
CA GLY A 641 15.68 -20.57 8.95
C GLY A 641 15.54 -22.01 9.47
N SER A 642 15.94 -22.26 10.72
CA SER A 642 15.79 -23.59 11.35
C SER A 642 14.32 -24.00 11.53
N THR A 643 13.40 -23.04 11.72
CA THR A 643 11.97 -23.33 11.80
C THR A 643 11.35 -23.65 10.43
N LEU A 644 11.91 -23.10 9.35
CA LEU A 644 11.43 -23.32 7.99
C LEU A 644 11.85 -24.69 7.42
N GLU A 645 13.07 -25.13 7.71
CA GLU A 645 13.66 -26.32 7.07
C GLU A 645 13.93 -27.49 8.03
N GLY A 646 13.69 -27.29 9.32
CA GLY A 646 14.11 -28.22 10.37
C GLY A 646 15.60 -28.13 10.70
N ASN A 647 16.05 -28.87 11.72
CA ASN A 647 17.45 -28.88 12.13
C ASN A 647 18.32 -29.60 11.08
N ILE A 648 18.89 -28.84 10.14
CA ILE A 648 19.91 -29.33 9.22
C ILE A 648 21.18 -29.63 10.04
N THR A 649 21.61 -30.90 10.07
CA THR A 649 22.69 -31.38 10.95
C THR A 649 24.10 -31.02 10.46
N LYS A 650 24.24 -30.47 9.24
CA LYS A 650 25.52 -30.04 8.67
C LYS A 650 25.34 -28.75 7.87
N ASN A 651 25.96 -27.66 8.33
CA ASN A 651 26.15 -26.47 7.50
C ASN A 651 27.08 -26.83 6.33
N ILE A 652 26.82 -26.30 5.15
CA ILE A 652 27.76 -26.39 4.03
C ILE A 652 28.89 -25.41 4.34
N VAL A 653 29.99 -25.95 4.89
CA VAL A 653 31.23 -25.21 5.17
C VAL A 653 32.13 -25.31 3.95
N THR A 654 32.25 -24.22 3.20
CA THR A 654 33.19 -24.10 2.09
C THR A 654 34.55 -23.65 2.64
N THR A 655 35.40 -24.59 3.02
CA THR A 655 36.80 -24.31 3.39
C THR A 655 37.69 -24.38 2.15
N GLU A 656 38.67 -23.46 2.03
CA GLU A 656 39.74 -23.55 1.04
C GLU A 656 40.45 -24.90 1.13
N GLN A 657 40.34 -25.71 0.07
CA GLN A 657 41.38 -26.69 -0.22
C GLN A 657 42.30 -26.05 -1.26
N GLY A 658 43.41 -25.53 -0.75
CA GLY A 658 44.54 -25.13 -1.57
C GLY A 658 44.96 -26.26 -2.51
N ILE A 659 45.44 -25.84 -3.68
CA ILE A 659 46.06 -26.61 -4.75
C ILE A 659 46.77 -27.87 -4.21
N VAL A 660 46.12 -29.03 -4.35
CA VAL A 660 46.78 -30.33 -4.16
C VAL A 660 47.37 -30.73 -5.50
N ALA A 661 48.70 -30.65 -5.60
CA ALA A 661 49.48 -31.31 -6.65
C ALA A 661 49.05 -32.78 -6.83
N PRO A 662 49.09 -33.33 -8.06
CA PRO A 662 48.49 -34.63 -8.35
C PRO A 662 49.20 -35.74 -7.58
N LYS A 663 48.52 -36.32 -6.58
CA LYS A 663 48.96 -37.57 -5.95
C LYS A 663 48.63 -38.74 -6.86
N LYS A 664 49.68 -39.38 -7.37
CA LYS A 664 49.66 -40.70 -8.01
C LYS A 664 48.79 -41.66 -7.20
N GLN A 665 47.63 -42.03 -7.73
CA GLN A 665 46.97 -43.28 -7.35
C GLN A 665 47.54 -44.39 -8.23
N SER A 666 48.08 -45.40 -7.56
CA SER A 666 48.50 -46.66 -8.14
C SER A 666 47.31 -47.35 -8.81
N SER A 667 47.34 -47.38 -10.14
CA SER A 667 46.45 -48.20 -10.96
C SER A 667 46.80 -49.67 -10.79
N ASN A 668 45.99 -50.41 -10.03
CA ASN A 668 45.80 -51.85 -10.25
C ASN A 668 44.39 -52.04 -10.80
N VAL A 669 44.25 -51.76 -12.10
CA VAL A 669 43.13 -52.29 -12.91
C VAL A 669 43.77 -53.16 -13.98
N SER A 670 43.71 -54.46 -13.77
CA SER A 670 44.02 -55.46 -14.76
C SER A 670 42.99 -55.39 -15.88
N ALA A 671 43.46 -55.13 -17.09
CA ALA A 671 42.68 -55.17 -18.31
C ALA A 671 42.12 -56.59 -18.55
N GLY A 672 40.85 -56.80 -18.22
CA GLY A 672 40.08 -57.97 -18.61
C GLY A 672 39.68 -57.88 -20.08
N LYS A 673 40.50 -58.43 -20.97
CA LYS A 673 40.18 -58.65 -22.38
C LYS A 673 38.88 -59.47 -22.52
N SER A 674 38.01 -58.98 -23.38
CA SER A 674 36.85 -59.66 -23.98
C SER A 674 37.04 -61.18 -24.17
N LYS A 675 36.28 -61.99 -23.44
CA LYS A 675 36.06 -63.41 -23.76
C LYS A 675 34.67 -63.58 -24.38
N LYS A 676 34.65 -64.04 -25.63
CA LYS A 676 33.47 -64.55 -26.34
C LYS A 676 32.68 -65.52 -25.45
N LEU A 677 31.36 -65.34 -25.36
CA LEU A 677 30.47 -66.36 -24.80
C LEU A 677 30.58 -67.66 -25.65
N PRO A 678 30.80 -68.83 -25.03
CA PRO A 678 30.71 -70.11 -25.72
C PRO A 678 29.23 -70.54 -25.86
N PRO A 679 28.88 -71.40 -26.82
CA PRO A 679 27.50 -71.83 -27.04
C PRO A 679 27.03 -72.74 -25.89
N LYS A 680 25.74 -72.59 -25.50
CA LYS A 680 25.07 -73.35 -24.43
C LYS A 680 25.34 -74.86 -24.57
N LYS A 681 25.88 -75.49 -23.52
CA LYS A 681 26.06 -76.95 -23.47
C LYS A 681 24.75 -77.61 -23.04
N LYS A 682 24.50 -78.84 -23.50
CA LYS A 682 23.32 -79.66 -23.10
C LYS A 682 23.12 -79.79 -21.57
N ALA A 683 24.17 -79.58 -20.78
CA ALA A 683 24.11 -79.58 -19.31
C ALA A 683 23.38 -78.36 -18.72
N ASP A 684 23.47 -77.18 -19.35
CA ASP A 684 22.78 -75.96 -18.88
C ASP A 684 21.27 -76.05 -19.14
N ILE A 685 20.89 -76.70 -20.25
CA ILE A 685 19.48 -76.98 -20.57
C ILE A 685 18.89 -77.97 -19.55
N ILE A 686 19.64 -79.01 -19.15
CA ILE A 686 19.20 -79.97 -18.12
C ILE A 686 19.17 -79.32 -16.73
N ALA A 687 20.08 -78.39 -16.42
CA ALA A 687 20.06 -77.63 -15.17
C ALA A 687 18.88 -76.64 -15.11
N GLU A 688 18.62 -75.90 -16.20
CA GLU A 688 17.42 -75.07 -16.36
C GLU A 688 16.14 -75.91 -16.24
N GLU A 689 16.08 -77.10 -16.86
CA GLU A 689 14.91 -77.98 -16.82
C GLU A 689 14.69 -78.62 -15.43
N ASN A 690 15.77 -78.93 -14.69
CA ASN A 690 15.68 -79.43 -13.32
C ASN A 690 15.32 -78.33 -12.30
N ILE A 691 15.82 -77.10 -12.48
CA ILE A 691 15.39 -75.93 -11.70
C ILE A 691 13.91 -75.66 -11.98
N LYS A 692 13.49 -75.73 -13.24
CA LYS A 692 12.09 -75.57 -13.65
C LYS A 692 11.19 -76.66 -13.06
N LYS A 693 11.60 -77.93 -13.08
CA LYS A 693 10.87 -79.04 -12.42
C LYS A 693 10.83 -78.93 -10.90
N LYS A 694 11.84 -78.32 -10.27
CA LYS A 694 11.87 -78.04 -8.82
C LYS A 694 10.93 -76.89 -8.47
N GLN A 695 10.95 -75.81 -9.25
CA GLN A 695 10.03 -74.69 -9.15
C GLN A 695 8.59 -75.14 -9.40
N GLU A 696 8.32 -75.97 -10.41
CA GLU A 696 6.99 -76.53 -10.68
C GLU A 696 6.48 -77.39 -9.50
N LYS A 697 7.35 -78.13 -8.80
CA LYS A 697 6.98 -78.87 -7.59
C LYS A 697 6.73 -77.98 -6.38
N GLU A 698 7.49 -76.89 -6.22
CA GLU A 698 7.28 -75.90 -5.15
C GLU A 698 6.02 -75.07 -5.41
N ASP A 699 5.79 -74.64 -6.65
CA ASP A 699 4.56 -73.97 -7.11
C ASP A 699 3.34 -74.88 -6.93
N LEU A 700 3.45 -76.18 -7.20
CA LEU A 700 2.34 -77.13 -6.95
C LEU A 700 1.98 -77.20 -5.46
N LYS A 701 2.97 -77.23 -4.56
CA LYS A 701 2.74 -77.22 -3.10
C LYS A 701 2.12 -75.90 -2.63
N LEU A 702 2.62 -74.77 -3.13
CA LEU A 702 2.08 -73.45 -2.82
C LEU A 702 0.65 -73.29 -3.38
N ARG A 703 0.36 -73.88 -4.55
CA ARG A 703 -0.98 -73.93 -5.15
C ARG A 703 -1.95 -74.76 -4.33
N ASP A 704 -1.53 -75.93 -3.84
CA ASP A 704 -2.34 -76.76 -2.94
C ASP A 704 -2.61 -76.03 -1.61
N GLN A 705 -1.62 -75.29 -1.09
CA GLN A 705 -1.79 -74.43 0.08
C GLN A 705 -2.78 -73.28 -0.18
N TRP A 706 -2.70 -72.62 -1.34
CA TRP A 706 -3.68 -71.61 -1.74
C TRP A 706 -5.09 -72.21 -1.85
N ASN A 707 -5.26 -73.36 -2.51
CA ASN A 707 -6.56 -74.03 -2.66
C ASN A 707 -7.22 -74.39 -1.32
N LEU A 708 -6.43 -74.60 -0.26
CA LEU A 708 -6.93 -74.85 1.09
C LEU A 708 -7.37 -73.56 1.81
N ILE A 709 -6.64 -72.47 1.60
CA ILE A 709 -6.83 -71.19 2.31
C ILE A 709 -7.83 -70.27 1.57
N SER A 710 -7.90 -70.36 0.24
CA SER A 710 -8.69 -69.47 -0.62
C SER A 710 -10.16 -69.47 -0.23
N ARG A 711 -10.76 -70.64 0.05
CA ARG A 711 -12.15 -70.74 0.49
C ARG A 711 -12.43 -69.96 1.78
N ASN A 712 -11.48 -69.95 2.72
CA ASN A 712 -11.62 -69.20 3.97
C ASN A 712 -11.45 -67.69 3.73
N ILE A 713 -10.44 -67.29 2.94
CA ILE A 713 -10.22 -65.87 2.60
C ILE A 713 -11.42 -65.31 1.82
N THR A 714 -11.89 -66.02 0.80
CA THR A 714 -13.08 -65.62 0.03
C THR A 714 -14.29 -65.48 0.94
N LYS A 715 -14.57 -66.44 1.83
CA LYS A 715 -15.67 -66.34 2.79
C LYS A 715 -15.53 -65.13 3.71
N GLU A 716 -14.32 -64.86 4.20
CA GLU A 716 -14.05 -63.71 5.05
C GLU A 716 -14.17 -62.38 4.30
N ILE A 717 -13.84 -62.31 3.01
CA ILE A 717 -14.06 -61.12 2.17
C ILE A 717 -15.56 -60.82 2.04
N PHE A 718 -16.41 -61.86 1.92
CA PHE A 718 -17.87 -61.71 1.90
C PHE A 718 -18.46 -61.31 3.27
N GLU A 719 -17.87 -61.75 4.39
CA GLU A 719 -18.33 -61.42 5.75
C GLU A 719 -17.79 -60.05 6.25
N ASN A 720 -16.53 -59.73 5.94
CA ASN A 720 -15.86 -58.48 6.26
C ASN A 720 -14.78 -58.15 5.22
N PHE A 721 -15.16 -57.30 4.26
CA PHE A 721 -14.34 -56.92 3.11
C PHE A 721 -12.92 -56.48 3.49
N ASP A 722 -12.79 -55.56 4.45
CA ASP A 722 -11.48 -54.99 4.82
C ASP A 722 -10.57 -56.02 5.51
N TYR A 723 -11.14 -56.88 6.35
CA TYR A 723 -10.39 -57.92 7.04
C TYR A 723 -9.93 -59.02 6.08
N GLY A 724 -10.79 -59.45 5.17
CA GLY A 724 -10.46 -60.46 4.16
C GLY A 724 -9.38 -59.99 3.18
N VAL A 725 -9.48 -58.75 2.68
CA VAL A 725 -8.46 -58.14 1.80
C VAL A 725 -7.11 -58.04 2.53
N LYS A 726 -7.10 -57.68 3.81
CA LYS A 726 -5.87 -57.60 4.61
C LYS A 726 -5.19 -58.96 4.80
N LYS A 727 -5.95 -60.03 5.03
CA LYS A 727 -5.39 -61.39 5.12
C LYS A 727 -4.78 -61.87 3.80
N LEU A 728 -5.40 -61.51 2.67
CA LEU A 728 -4.78 -61.76 1.36
C LEU A 728 -3.44 -61.03 1.25
N ASP A 729 -3.39 -59.74 1.59
CA ASP A 729 -2.14 -58.96 1.49
C ASP A 729 -1.03 -59.55 2.38
N GLU A 730 -1.39 -60.08 3.55
CA GLU A 730 -0.46 -60.82 4.42
C GLU A 730 0.01 -62.15 3.78
N PHE A 731 -0.86 -62.86 3.07
CA PHE A 731 -0.50 -64.06 2.32
C PHE A 731 0.43 -63.73 1.14
N LEU A 732 0.09 -62.72 0.33
CA LEU A 732 0.88 -62.28 -0.83
C LEU A 732 2.29 -61.82 -0.43
N LYS A 733 2.43 -61.17 0.73
CA LYS A 733 3.74 -60.81 1.30
C LYS A 733 4.58 -62.02 1.73
N LYS A 734 3.95 -63.11 2.16
CA LYS A 734 4.61 -64.34 2.63
C LYS A 734 4.86 -65.36 1.51
N CYS A 735 4.11 -65.27 0.40
CA CYS A 735 4.22 -66.17 -0.73
C CYS A 735 5.43 -65.81 -1.62
N SER A 736 6.23 -66.80 -2.01
CA SER A 736 7.42 -66.59 -2.85
C SER A 736 7.22 -66.92 -4.34
N GLY A 737 6.13 -67.60 -4.73
CA GLY A 737 5.90 -68.04 -6.11
C GLY A 737 4.98 -67.11 -6.91
N ASP A 738 5.47 -66.52 -7.99
CA ASP A 738 4.74 -65.51 -8.78
C ASP A 738 3.51 -66.10 -9.51
N THR A 739 3.57 -67.37 -9.94
CA THR A 739 2.43 -68.10 -10.51
C THR A 739 1.27 -68.21 -9.50
N VAL A 740 1.59 -68.49 -8.23
CA VAL A 740 0.59 -68.65 -7.17
C VAL A 740 0.05 -67.31 -6.69
N LYS A 741 0.90 -66.26 -6.65
CA LYS A 741 0.45 -64.88 -6.40
C LYS A 741 -0.52 -64.40 -7.48
N LEU A 742 -0.25 -64.70 -8.75
CA LEU A 742 -1.16 -64.34 -9.85
C LEU A 742 -2.52 -65.03 -9.69
N ILE A 743 -2.54 -66.34 -9.37
CA ILE A 743 -3.79 -67.07 -9.12
C ILE A 743 -4.54 -66.46 -7.93
N ALA A 744 -3.84 -66.15 -6.83
CA ALA A 744 -4.45 -65.57 -5.65
C ALA A 744 -5.02 -64.16 -5.89
N GLU A 745 -4.30 -63.31 -6.64
CA GLU A 745 -4.76 -61.97 -7.03
C GLU A 745 -5.97 -62.06 -7.98
N MET A 746 -6.01 -63.03 -8.90
CA MET A 746 -7.16 -63.25 -9.79
C MET A 746 -8.41 -63.76 -9.05
N ASP A 747 -8.25 -64.70 -8.12
CA ASP A 747 -9.35 -65.25 -7.32
C ASP A 747 -9.98 -64.18 -6.39
N VAL A 748 -9.16 -63.30 -5.82
CA VAL A 748 -9.67 -62.19 -5.01
C VAL A 748 -10.19 -61.05 -5.86
N LEU A 749 -9.59 -60.74 -7.01
CA LEU A 749 -10.16 -59.81 -7.98
C LEU A 749 -11.60 -60.21 -8.33
N ASP A 750 -11.83 -61.50 -8.58
CA ASP A 750 -13.16 -62.05 -8.84
C ASP A 750 -14.11 -61.84 -7.66
N SER A 751 -13.66 -62.16 -6.45
CA SER A 751 -14.44 -62.00 -5.21
C SER A 751 -14.80 -60.52 -4.94
N CYS A 752 -13.85 -59.60 -5.10
CA CYS A 752 -14.04 -58.17 -4.94
C CYS A 752 -14.99 -57.60 -6.00
N PHE A 753 -14.90 -58.08 -7.24
CA PHE A 753 -15.81 -57.66 -8.31
C PHE A 753 -17.24 -58.16 -8.08
N ILE A 754 -17.43 -59.41 -7.64
CA ILE A 754 -18.74 -59.95 -7.28
C ILE A 754 -19.39 -59.12 -6.16
N LEU A 755 -18.62 -58.77 -5.12
CA LEU A 755 -19.11 -57.91 -4.05
C LEU A 755 -19.47 -56.49 -4.52
N TRP A 756 -18.69 -55.92 -5.44
CA TRP A 756 -19.04 -54.64 -6.06
C TRP A 756 -20.37 -54.72 -6.81
N VAL A 757 -20.59 -55.79 -7.58
CA VAL A 757 -21.84 -56.02 -8.31
C VAL A 757 -23.02 -56.20 -7.35
N ASP A 758 -22.87 -56.98 -6.28
CA ASP A 758 -23.90 -57.15 -5.25
C ASP A 758 -24.21 -55.82 -4.53
N HIS A 759 -23.18 -55.04 -4.20
CA HIS A 759 -23.32 -53.70 -3.61
C HIS A 759 -24.08 -52.74 -4.55
N CYS A 760 -23.82 -52.81 -5.86
CA CYS A 760 -24.52 -52.03 -6.87
C CYS A 760 -25.99 -52.42 -7.02
N GLN A 761 -26.33 -53.70 -6.81
CA GLN A 761 -27.69 -54.21 -6.88
C GLN A 761 -28.52 -53.90 -5.62
N THR A 762 -27.88 -53.84 -4.46
CA THR A 762 -28.53 -53.64 -3.14
C THR A 762 -28.59 -52.17 -2.70
N THR A 763 -27.71 -51.30 -3.22
CA THR A 763 -27.58 -49.90 -2.77
C THR A 763 -27.94 -48.87 -3.85
N GLU A 764 -28.66 -47.81 -3.49
CA GLU A 764 -28.95 -46.66 -4.38
C GLU A 764 -27.66 -45.98 -4.88
N THR A 765 -27.64 -45.54 -6.14
CA THR A 765 -26.47 -44.93 -6.82
C THR A 765 -25.82 -43.80 -6.03
N ALA A 766 -26.60 -42.91 -5.40
CA ALA A 766 -26.09 -41.77 -4.64
C ALA A 766 -25.42 -42.13 -3.30
N LYS A 767 -25.59 -43.36 -2.81
CA LYS A 767 -25.05 -43.85 -1.52
C LYS A 767 -24.01 -44.96 -1.69
N ARG A 768 -23.55 -45.22 -2.92
CA ARG A 768 -22.56 -46.27 -3.19
C ARG A 768 -21.20 -45.91 -2.59
N ASN A 769 -20.58 -46.88 -1.93
CA ASN A 769 -19.22 -46.74 -1.43
C ASN A 769 -18.25 -47.24 -2.50
N ASN A 770 -17.51 -46.32 -3.12
CA ASN A 770 -16.55 -46.64 -4.19
C ASN A 770 -15.30 -47.39 -3.69
N LYS A 771 -15.14 -47.63 -2.39
CA LYS A 771 -14.01 -48.37 -1.80
C LYS A 771 -13.83 -49.77 -2.41
N MET A 772 -14.93 -50.48 -2.70
CA MET A 772 -14.86 -51.79 -3.34
C MET A 772 -14.36 -51.68 -4.80
N ALA A 773 -14.83 -50.69 -5.55
CA ALA A 773 -14.37 -50.41 -6.91
C ALA A 773 -12.89 -49.96 -6.94
N VAL A 774 -12.44 -49.19 -5.94
CA VAL A 774 -11.03 -48.82 -5.75
C VAL A 774 -10.17 -50.07 -5.56
N GLU A 775 -10.61 -51.03 -4.74
CA GLU A 775 -9.84 -52.27 -4.53
C GLU A 775 -9.82 -53.12 -5.80
N VAL A 776 -10.92 -53.26 -6.53
CA VAL A 776 -10.94 -53.93 -7.85
C VAL A 776 -9.91 -53.31 -8.80
N LEU A 777 -9.89 -51.98 -8.92
CA LEU A 777 -8.96 -51.29 -9.82
C LEU A 777 -7.50 -51.38 -9.36
N LYS A 778 -7.24 -51.27 -8.06
CA LYS A 778 -5.92 -51.46 -7.48
C LYS A 778 -5.37 -52.86 -7.77
N ARG A 779 -6.21 -53.90 -7.69
CA ARG A 779 -5.83 -55.29 -8.01
C ARG A 779 -5.54 -55.45 -9.49
N ILE A 780 -6.40 -54.91 -10.36
CA ILE A 780 -6.16 -54.87 -11.81
C ILE A 780 -4.81 -54.18 -12.10
N GLN A 781 -4.55 -53.02 -11.49
CA GLN A 781 -3.29 -52.29 -11.65
C GLN A 781 -2.07 -53.12 -11.21
N ASN A 782 -2.13 -53.77 -10.04
CA ASN A 782 -1.05 -54.65 -9.56
C ASN A 782 -0.81 -55.85 -10.48
N ILE A 783 -1.89 -56.46 -11.00
CA ILE A 783 -1.81 -57.60 -11.92
C ILE A 783 -1.17 -57.19 -13.24
N MET A 784 -1.61 -56.05 -13.80
CA MET A 784 -1.09 -55.51 -15.06
C MET A 784 0.35 -55.01 -14.92
N ASP A 785 0.75 -54.44 -13.77
CA ASP A 785 2.13 -53.98 -13.56
C ASP A 785 3.12 -55.14 -13.38
N LYS A 786 2.76 -56.16 -12.59
CA LYS A 786 3.71 -57.21 -12.17
C LYS A 786 3.64 -58.48 -12.98
N TYR A 787 2.47 -58.82 -13.55
CA TYR A 787 2.22 -60.14 -14.12
C TYR A 787 1.70 -60.12 -15.57
N GLU A 788 1.73 -58.98 -16.26
CA GLU A 788 1.22 -58.83 -17.64
C GLU A 788 1.67 -59.96 -18.59
N LYS A 789 2.97 -60.28 -18.55
CA LYS A 789 3.58 -61.30 -19.43
C LYS A 789 3.16 -62.74 -19.09
N MET A 790 2.57 -62.97 -17.92
CA MET A 790 2.14 -64.28 -17.43
C MET A 790 0.63 -64.51 -17.58
N LEU A 791 -0.14 -63.50 -18.00
CA LEU A 791 -1.59 -63.58 -18.13
C LEU A 791 -2.03 -64.42 -19.33
N GLU A 792 -2.97 -65.32 -19.11
CA GLU A 792 -3.63 -66.06 -20.18
C GLU A 792 -4.67 -65.18 -20.90
N LYS A 793 -4.94 -65.48 -22.18
CA LYS A 793 -5.96 -64.74 -22.97
C LYS A 793 -7.33 -64.67 -22.29
N ASN A 794 -7.72 -65.72 -21.55
CA ASN A 794 -8.99 -65.74 -20.82
C ASN A 794 -9.00 -64.75 -19.65
N GLN A 795 -7.88 -64.60 -18.94
CA GLN A 795 -7.74 -63.66 -17.82
C GLN A 795 -7.75 -62.21 -18.30
N LEU A 796 -7.09 -61.92 -19.43
CA LEU A 796 -7.16 -60.59 -20.08
C LEU A 796 -8.59 -60.23 -20.49
N LYS A 797 -9.36 -61.18 -21.04
CA LYS A 797 -10.78 -60.99 -21.36
C LYS A 797 -11.62 -60.72 -20.12
N GLN A 798 -11.33 -61.40 -19.01
CA GLN A 798 -12.01 -61.20 -17.73
C GLN A 798 -11.74 -59.79 -17.16
N ILE A 799 -10.48 -59.34 -17.14
CA ILE A 799 -10.11 -57.99 -16.69
C ILE A 799 -10.78 -56.92 -17.57
N SER A 800 -10.76 -57.12 -18.90
CA SER A 800 -11.45 -56.21 -19.85
C SER A 800 -12.96 -56.14 -19.59
N ALA A 801 -13.60 -57.26 -19.26
CA ALA A 801 -15.01 -57.28 -18.88
C ALA A 801 -15.26 -56.51 -17.58
N TYR A 802 -14.41 -56.64 -16.55
CA TYR A 802 -14.57 -55.91 -15.29
C TYR A 802 -14.41 -54.40 -15.47
N LEU A 803 -13.46 -53.96 -16.29
CA LEU A 803 -13.31 -52.54 -16.62
C LEU A 803 -14.52 -51.97 -17.39
N LYS A 804 -15.12 -52.75 -18.30
CA LYS A 804 -16.37 -52.35 -18.99
C LYS A 804 -17.54 -52.21 -18.03
N GLU A 805 -17.75 -53.18 -17.16
CA GLU A 805 -18.85 -53.18 -16.18
C GLU A 805 -18.70 -52.06 -15.14
N LEU A 806 -17.46 -51.64 -14.83
CA LEU A 806 -17.18 -50.45 -14.03
C LEU A 806 -17.44 -49.12 -14.77
N GLY A 807 -17.69 -49.14 -16.09
CA GLY A 807 -17.87 -47.94 -16.93
C GLY A 807 -16.57 -47.31 -17.42
N LEU A 808 -15.42 -47.99 -17.26
CA LEU A 808 -14.07 -47.50 -17.59
C LEU A 808 -13.62 -47.98 -18.98
N ASN A 809 -14.43 -47.68 -19.99
CA ASN A 809 -14.26 -48.19 -21.35
C ASN A 809 -12.91 -47.80 -21.97
N ASN A 810 -12.41 -46.60 -21.68
CA ASN A 810 -11.11 -46.12 -22.17
C ASN A 810 -9.97 -47.03 -21.72
N LEU A 811 -10.01 -47.51 -20.47
CA LEU A 811 -9.02 -48.46 -19.95
C LEU A 811 -9.22 -49.85 -20.54
N ALA A 812 -10.46 -50.32 -20.66
CA ALA A 812 -10.76 -51.63 -21.24
C ALA A 812 -10.23 -51.78 -22.68
N GLN A 813 -10.20 -50.69 -23.46
CA GLN A 813 -9.68 -50.64 -24.83
C GLN A 813 -8.15 -50.78 -24.92
N THR A 814 -7.41 -50.49 -23.84
CA THR A 814 -5.94 -50.60 -23.81
C THR A 814 -5.45 -52.06 -23.67
N ILE A 815 -6.35 -53.00 -23.36
CA ILE A 815 -6.00 -54.42 -23.16
C ILE A 815 -6.00 -55.17 -24.51
N PRO A 816 -4.93 -55.95 -24.83
CA PRO A 816 -4.86 -56.77 -26.06
C PRO A 816 -6.00 -57.81 -26.15
N ASP A 817 -6.52 -58.08 -27.37
CA ASP A 817 -7.63 -59.02 -27.66
C ASP A 817 -9.04 -58.58 -27.16
N PHE A 818 -9.32 -57.27 -27.14
CA PHE A 818 -10.65 -56.71 -26.83
C PHE A 818 -11.75 -57.21 -27.79
N ASP A 819 -12.64 -58.09 -27.30
CA ASP A 819 -13.85 -58.49 -28.02
C ASP A 819 -14.94 -57.39 -27.92
N GLN A 820 -15.41 -56.87 -29.06
CA GLN A 820 -16.49 -55.88 -29.15
C GLN A 820 -17.89 -56.45 -28.86
N LYS A 821 -18.05 -57.77 -28.69
CA LYS A 821 -19.37 -58.38 -28.49
C LYS A 821 -19.79 -58.34 -27.01
N PRO A 822 -20.96 -57.77 -26.69
CA PRO A 822 -21.49 -57.78 -25.32
C PRO A 822 -21.85 -59.21 -24.90
N LEU A 823 -21.56 -59.56 -23.64
CA LEU A 823 -22.11 -60.77 -23.03
C LEU A 823 -23.64 -60.64 -23.05
N LYS A 824 -24.34 -61.52 -23.78
CA LYS A 824 -25.80 -61.53 -23.80
C LYS A 824 -26.33 -62.00 -22.43
N SER A 825 -26.59 -61.07 -21.51
CA SER A 825 -27.57 -61.28 -20.45
C SER A 825 -28.90 -60.69 -20.91
N LYS A 826 -29.96 -61.50 -20.82
CA LYS A 826 -31.33 -61.06 -21.08
C LYS A 826 -31.67 -59.93 -20.11
N ALA A 827 -32.12 -58.81 -20.66
CA ALA A 827 -32.47 -57.62 -19.91
C ALA A 827 -33.53 -57.87 -18.83
N THR A 828 -33.26 -57.36 -17.63
CA THR A 828 -34.24 -56.58 -16.86
C THR A 828 -33.50 -55.39 -16.26
N LYS A 829 -33.93 -54.17 -16.61
CA LYS A 829 -33.49 -52.91 -16.00
C LYS A 829 -33.56 -53.01 -14.47
N LYS A 830 -32.41 -53.12 -13.81
CA LYS A 830 -32.17 -52.61 -12.45
C LYS A 830 -30.66 -52.54 -12.18
N ASN A 831 -30.18 -51.31 -12.01
CA ASN A 831 -28.88 -50.87 -11.49
C ASN A 831 -27.64 -51.20 -12.36
N SER A 832 -27.15 -50.24 -13.17
CA SER A 832 -25.81 -50.34 -13.77
C SER A 832 -24.75 -50.34 -12.66
N CYS A 833 -23.69 -51.13 -12.81
CA CYS A 833 -22.57 -51.24 -11.86
C CYS A 833 -21.44 -50.24 -12.15
N GLU A 834 -21.75 -49.19 -12.91
CA GLU A 834 -20.78 -48.17 -13.31
C GLU A 834 -20.40 -47.27 -12.11
N VAL A 835 -19.14 -46.84 -12.07
CA VAL A 835 -18.63 -45.93 -11.03
C VAL A 835 -19.09 -44.47 -11.21
N GLY A 836 -19.65 -44.13 -12.38
CA GLY A 836 -20.30 -42.84 -12.66
C GLY A 836 -19.35 -41.66 -12.92
N VAL A 837 -18.04 -41.87 -13.00
CA VAL A 837 -17.01 -40.87 -13.33
C VAL A 837 -15.98 -41.45 -14.30
N GLU A 838 -15.30 -40.60 -15.06
CA GLU A 838 -14.23 -41.00 -15.98
C GLU A 838 -12.99 -41.54 -15.24
N SER A 839 -12.18 -42.40 -15.88
CA SER A 839 -11.02 -43.07 -15.28
C SER A 839 -10.04 -42.15 -14.57
N ALA A 840 -9.63 -41.06 -15.22
CA ALA A 840 -8.71 -40.08 -14.63
C ALA A 840 -9.33 -39.38 -13.42
N ARG A 841 -10.62 -39.01 -13.51
CA ARG A 841 -11.36 -38.38 -12.41
C ARG A 841 -11.53 -39.33 -11.23
N PHE A 842 -11.84 -40.60 -11.50
CA PHE A 842 -11.96 -41.65 -10.48
C PHE A 842 -10.63 -41.86 -9.73
N GLN A 843 -9.53 -41.96 -10.48
CA GLN A 843 -8.20 -42.16 -9.92
C GLN A 843 -7.77 -40.99 -9.02
N LEU A 844 -7.95 -39.74 -9.47
CA LEU A 844 -7.60 -38.56 -8.68
C LEU A 844 -8.50 -38.38 -7.45
N THR A 845 -9.78 -38.75 -7.53
CA THR A 845 -10.74 -38.56 -6.43
C THR A 845 -10.62 -39.64 -5.35
N TYR A 846 -10.38 -40.90 -5.75
CA TYR A 846 -10.49 -42.05 -4.84
C TYR A 846 -9.21 -42.88 -4.72
N MET A 847 -8.22 -42.72 -5.61
CA MET A 847 -7.01 -43.55 -5.65
C MET A 847 -5.71 -42.76 -5.46
N GLY A 848 -5.76 -41.55 -4.90
CA GLY A 848 -4.59 -40.70 -4.65
C GLY A 848 -3.38 -41.40 -3.98
N PRO A 849 -3.57 -42.20 -2.91
CA PRO A 849 -2.48 -42.94 -2.27
C PRO A 849 -1.85 -44.05 -3.12
N TYR A 850 -2.47 -44.44 -4.23
CA TYR A 850 -2.04 -45.54 -5.11
C TYR A 850 -1.50 -45.03 -6.46
N LEU A 851 -1.33 -43.72 -6.63
CA LEU A 851 -0.66 -43.15 -7.78
C LEU A 851 0.80 -43.58 -7.79
N ILE A 852 1.22 -44.26 -8.87
CA ILE A 852 2.61 -44.66 -9.07
C ILE A 852 3.44 -43.39 -9.24
N ARG A 853 4.48 -43.26 -8.41
CA ARG A 853 5.52 -42.24 -8.57
C ARG A 853 6.75 -42.94 -9.13
N GLU A 854 7.36 -42.37 -10.16
CA GLU A 854 8.65 -42.85 -10.68
C GLU A 854 9.76 -42.47 -9.71
N GLU A 855 9.90 -43.20 -8.60
CA GLU A 855 10.95 -42.96 -7.62
C GLU A 855 12.26 -43.59 -8.10
N ARG A 856 13.27 -42.73 -8.36
CA ARG A 856 14.63 -43.22 -8.63
C ARG A 856 15.17 -43.96 -7.41
N SER A 857 15.88 -45.06 -7.66
CA SER A 857 16.49 -45.89 -6.59
C SER A 857 18.01 -45.76 -6.53
N ASP A 858 18.63 -45.16 -7.55
CA ASP A 858 20.07 -44.96 -7.63
C ASP A 858 20.47 -43.64 -6.94
N PRO A 859 21.45 -43.59 -6.02
CA PRO A 859 21.87 -42.33 -5.40
C PRO A 859 22.72 -41.47 -6.36
N ASP A 860 22.65 -40.13 -6.22
CA ASP A 860 23.55 -39.19 -6.91
C ASP A 860 24.71 -38.79 -5.98
N PRO A 861 25.99 -38.86 -6.41
CA PRO A 861 27.13 -38.56 -5.55
C PRO A 861 27.18 -37.11 -5.03
N ARG A 862 26.49 -36.17 -5.68
CA ARG A 862 26.40 -34.76 -5.26
C ARG A 862 25.46 -34.56 -4.07
N ILE A 863 24.54 -35.50 -3.81
CA ILE A 863 23.51 -35.38 -2.77
C ILE A 863 23.59 -36.55 -1.79
N THR A 864 23.80 -36.26 -0.50
CA THR A 864 23.98 -37.30 0.54
C THR A 864 22.74 -37.61 1.37
N HIS A 865 21.67 -36.83 1.26
CA HIS A 865 20.55 -36.86 2.22
C HIS A 865 19.23 -37.38 1.64
N PHE A 866 19.07 -37.40 0.31
CA PHE A 866 17.93 -37.98 -0.40
C PHE A 866 18.34 -38.38 -1.82
N ILE A 867 17.48 -39.13 -2.52
CA ILE A 867 17.69 -39.51 -3.92
C ILE A 867 16.99 -38.48 -4.81
N PRO A 868 17.70 -37.69 -5.63
CA PRO A 868 17.08 -36.71 -6.51
C PRO A 868 16.33 -37.37 -7.66
N ASP A 869 15.24 -36.73 -8.05
CA ASP A 869 14.45 -37.05 -9.25
C ASP A 869 15.28 -36.86 -10.54
N THR A 870 14.81 -37.42 -11.65
CA THR A 870 15.52 -37.32 -12.94
C THR A 870 15.75 -35.87 -13.36
N TRP A 871 14.70 -35.04 -13.33
CA TRP A 871 14.80 -33.62 -13.70
C TRP A 871 15.74 -32.84 -12.76
N GLN A 872 15.82 -33.22 -11.48
CA GLN A 872 16.72 -32.58 -10.53
C GLN A 872 18.18 -32.87 -10.90
N ARG A 873 18.51 -34.08 -11.34
CA ARG A 873 19.89 -34.41 -11.76
C ARG A 873 20.29 -33.74 -13.06
N GLU A 874 19.39 -33.70 -14.04
CA GLU A 874 19.62 -32.99 -15.30
C GLU A 874 19.90 -31.50 -15.04
N LEU A 875 19.17 -30.91 -14.09
CA LEU A 875 19.44 -29.57 -13.60
C LEU A 875 20.82 -29.47 -12.92
N LEU A 876 21.21 -30.42 -12.06
CA LEU A 876 22.56 -30.39 -11.44
C LEU A 876 23.64 -30.45 -12.53
N ASP A 877 23.46 -31.27 -13.56
CA ASP A 877 24.38 -31.38 -14.70
C ASP A 877 24.46 -30.06 -15.48
N ALA A 878 23.32 -29.42 -15.76
CA ALA A 878 23.27 -28.11 -16.43
C ALA A 878 23.97 -27.02 -15.60
N VAL A 879 23.73 -27.00 -14.28
CA VAL A 879 24.39 -26.07 -13.35
C VAL A 879 25.89 -26.32 -13.36
N ASP A 880 26.36 -27.57 -13.26
CA ASP A 880 27.79 -27.93 -13.31
C ASP A 880 28.45 -27.44 -14.62
N ASN A 881 27.74 -27.55 -15.74
CA ASN A 881 28.20 -27.12 -17.07
C ASN A 881 28.15 -25.59 -17.29
N ASN A 882 27.66 -24.79 -16.34
CA ASN A 882 27.41 -23.35 -16.48
C ASN A 882 26.37 -23.01 -17.57
N GLU A 883 25.36 -23.86 -17.73
CA GLU A 883 24.26 -23.65 -18.67
C GLU A 883 23.06 -22.99 -17.96
N SER A 884 22.23 -22.27 -18.72
CA SER A 884 20.96 -21.76 -18.19
C SER A 884 19.90 -22.86 -18.16
N ALA A 885 18.97 -22.79 -17.21
CA ALA A 885 17.89 -23.76 -17.09
C ALA A 885 16.55 -23.09 -16.76
N VAL A 886 15.47 -23.56 -17.40
CA VAL A 886 14.09 -23.19 -17.09
C VAL A 886 13.40 -24.41 -16.48
N ILE A 887 12.96 -24.30 -15.23
CA ILE A 887 12.31 -25.38 -14.49
C ILE A 887 10.85 -25.04 -14.24
N VAL A 888 9.97 -25.81 -14.88
CA VAL A 888 8.53 -25.78 -14.61
C VAL A 888 8.15 -27.04 -13.84
N ALA A 889 7.92 -26.88 -12.53
CA ALA A 889 7.49 -27.97 -11.66
C ALA A 889 6.46 -27.47 -10.64
N PRO A 890 5.50 -28.30 -10.19
CA PRO A 890 4.51 -27.88 -9.19
C PRO A 890 5.12 -27.35 -7.88
N THR A 891 4.32 -26.62 -7.11
CA THR A 891 4.70 -26.21 -5.73
C THR A 891 4.87 -27.47 -4.88
N SER A 892 5.86 -27.47 -3.98
CA SER A 892 6.27 -28.64 -3.18
C SER A 892 7.06 -29.73 -3.93
N SER A 893 7.38 -29.55 -5.22
CA SER A 893 8.28 -30.47 -5.96
C SER A 893 9.77 -30.31 -5.63
N GLY A 894 10.14 -29.39 -4.73
CA GLY A 894 11.55 -29.18 -4.35
C GLY A 894 12.34 -28.25 -5.28
N LYS A 895 11.69 -27.37 -6.05
CA LYS A 895 12.35 -26.36 -6.91
C LYS A 895 13.38 -25.53 -6.15
N THR A 896 13.10 -25.14 -4.91
CA THR A 896 13.99 -24.31 -4.09
C THR A 896 15.35 -24.99 -3.82
N TYR A 897 15.42 -26.32 -3.84
CA TYR A 897 16.69 -27.04 -3.71
C TYR A 897 17.65 -26.72 -4.88
N ALA A 898 17.12 -26.53 -6.09
CA ALA A 898 17.88 -26.11 -7.27
C ALA A 898 18.68 -24.83 -7.00
N SER A 899 18.01 -23.86 -6.36
CA SER A 899 18.60 -22.57 -6.04
C SER A 899 19.79 -22.70 -5.10
N TYR A 900 19.69 -23.57 -4.11
CA TYR A 900 20.77 -23.79 -3.14
C TYR A 900 21.99 -24.46 -3.78
N TYR A 901 21.80 -25.33 -4.76
CA TYR A 901 22.92 -25.93 -5.47
C TYR A 901 23.68 -24.89 -6.31
N CYS A 902 22.96 -23.98 -6.98
CA CYS A 902 23.57 -22.86 -7.69
C CYS A 902 24.37 -21.94 -6.74
N MET A 903 23.80 -21.63 -5.57
CA MET A 903 24.48 -20.87 -4.51
C MET A 903 25.76 -21.59 -4.05
N GLU A 904 25.67 -22.89 -3.78
CA GLU A 904 26.79 -23.71 -3.35
C GLU A 904 27.93 -23.70 -4.38
N LYS A 905 27.61 -23.83 -5.67
CA LYS A 905 28.59 -23.79 -6.76
C LYS A 905 29.36 -22.46 -6.79
N VAL A 906 28.65 -21.33 -6.83
CA VAL A 906 29.30 -20.00 -6.89
C VAL A 906 30.16 -19.75 -5.65
N LEU A 907 29.69 -20.16 -4.47
CA LEU A 907 30.46 -20.06 -3.22
C LEU A 907 31.71 -20.95 -3.22
N LYS A 908 31.72 -22.08 -3.95
CA LYS A 908 32.88 -22.97 -4.07
C LYS A 908 33.89 -22.49 -5.11
N ASP A 909 33.42 -21.92 -6.21
CA ASP A 909 34.27 -21.61 -7.38
C ASP A 909 35.19 -20.40 -7.15
N SER A 910 34.76 -19.40 -6.36
CA SER A 910 35.57 -18.21 -6.09
C SER A 910 35.10 -17.42 -4.86
N ASP A 911 35.93 -16.47 -4.42
CA ASP A 911 35.60 -15.50 -3.37
C ASP A 911 35.06 -14.16 -3.91
N ASP A 912 35.24 -13.90 -5.22
CA ASP A 912 34.81 -12.65 -5.87
C ASP A 912 33.52 -12.79 -6.70
N GLY A 913 33.15 -14.02 -7.08
CA GLY A 913 31.93 -14.28 -7.83
C GLY A 913 30.67 -14.02 -7.01
N VAL A 914 29.67 -13.42 -7.66
CA VAL A 914 28.37 -13.07 -7.06
C VAL A 914 27.26 -13.88 -7.72
N LEU A 915 26.37 -14.45 -6.90
CA LEU A 915 25.08 -14.97 -7.32
C LEU A 915 23.97 -14.01 -6.89
N VAL A 916 23.05 -13.70 -7.81
CA VAL A 916 21.87 -12.89 -7.50
C VAL A 916 20.63 -13.76 -7.45
N TYR A 917 19.89 -13.72 -6.34
CA TYR A 917 18.57 -14.32 -6.19
C TYR A 917 17.50 -13.24 -6.30
N VAL A 918 16.65 -13.36 -7.30
CA VAL A 918 15.53 -12.44 -7.55
C VAL A 918 14.25 -13.11 -7.06
N ALA A 919 13.73 -12.60 -5.94
CA ALA A 919 12.45 -13.04 -5.37
C ALA A 919 11.30 -12.14 -5.85
N PRO A 920 10.10 -12.68 -6.09
CA PRO A 920 8.94 -11.91 -6.56
C PRO A 920 8.42 -10.91 -5.52
N THR A 921 8.59 -11.19 -4.21
CA THR A 921 8.08 -10.35 -3.12
C THR A 921 9.08 -10.19 -1.98
N LYS A 922 8.93 -9.10 -1.22
CA LYS A 922 9.75 -8.82 -0.03
C LYS A 922 9.58 -9.88 1.07
N ALA A 923 8.38 -10.45 1.23
CA ALA A 923 8.14 -11.53 2.18
C ALA A 923 9.04 -12.73 1.86
N LEU A 924 9.18 -13.08 0.58
CA LEU A 924 10.04 -14.18 0.16
C LEU A 924 11.54 -13.83 0.30
N VAL A 925 11.94 -12.58 0.11
CA VAL A 925 13.31 -12.12 0.40
C VAL A 925 13.72 -12.50 1.83
N ASN A 926 12.90 -12.17 2.84
CA ASN A 926 13.19 -12.50 4.24
C ASN A 926 13.31 -14.00 4.50
N GLN A 927 12.45 -14.79 3.86
CA GLN A 927 12.48 -16.25 3.96
C GLN A 927 13.78 -16.83 3.38
N VAL A 928 14.19 -16.36 2.19
CA VAL A 928 15.41 -16.85 1.53
C VAL A 928 16.66 -16.42 2.31
N ILE A 929 16.69 -15.20 2.85
CA ILE A 929 17.79 -14.73 3.73
C ILE A 929 17.98 -15.67 4.91
N ALA A 930 16.89 -15.98 5.62
CA ALA A 930 16.92 -16.85 6.78
C ALA A 930 17.47 -18.25 6.43
N THR A 931 17.06 -18.77 5.27
CA THR A 931 17.57 -20.05 4.78
C THR A 931 19.04 -20.01 4.41
N VAL A 932 19.51 -18.96 3.73
CA VAL A 932 20.93 -18.82 3.37
C VAL A 932 21.82 -18.79 4.61
N TYR A 933 21.45 -18.01 5.63
CA TYR A 933 22.18 -17.98 6.91
C TYR A 933 22.13 -19.31 7.69
N ASN A 934 21.09 -20.12 7.49
CA ASN A 934 21.00 -21.43 8.11
C ASN A 934 21.86 -22.48 7.38
N ARG A 935 21.94 -22.42 6.05
CA ARG A 935 22.60 -23.44 5.21
C ARG A 935 24.09 -23.19 4.96
N PHE A 936 24.48 -21.96 4.68
CA PHE A 936 25.81 -21.62 4.19
C PHE A 936 26.64 -20.91 5.26
N ASN A 937 27.89 -21.32 5.40
CA ASN A 937 28.87 -20.58 6.20
C ASN A 937 30.24 -20.68 5.55
N LYS A 938 30.79 -19.54 5.12
CA LYS A 938 32.07 -19.42 4.44
C LYS A 938 32.89 -18.32 5.11
N ALA A 939 34.17 -18.61 5.36
CA ALA A 939 35.12 -17.58 5.77
C ALA A 939 35.48 -16.73 4.54
N LEU A 940 35.20 -15.44 4.59
CA LEU A 940 35.43 -14.51 3.49
C LEU A 940 36.47 -13.45 3.88
N PRO A 941 37.14 -12.81 2.89
CA PRO A 941 38.04 -11.70 3.13
C PRO A 941 37.38 -10.57 3.92
N ASP A 942 38.19 -9.79 4.64
CA ASP A 942 37.72 -8.69 5.48
C ASP A 942 36.81 -7.72 4.69
N GLY A 943 35.59 -7.53 5.18
CA GLY A 943 34.59 -6.65 4.59
C GLY A 943 33.61 -7.32 3.63
N MET A 944 33.76 -8.62 3.34
CA MET A 944 32.80 -9.42 2.56
C MET A 944 31.93 -10.28 3.47
N VAL A 945 30.66 -10.47 3.08
CA VAL A 945 29.72 -11.37 3.75
C VAL A 945 29.15 -12.41 2.79
N VAL A 946 28.61 -13.50 3.33
CA VAL A 946 28.02 -14.55 2.48
C VAL A 946 26.74 -14.05 1.80
N CYS A 947 25.89 -13.34 2.56
CA CYS A 947 24.56 -12.92 2.13
C CYS A 947 24.39 -11.42 2.34
N GLY A 948 23.95 -10.73 1.29
CA GLY A 948 23.55 -9.33 1.29
C GLY A 948 22.13 -9.18 0.75
N VAL A 949 21.52 -8.04 1.03
CA VAL A 949 20.12 -7.76 0.71
C VAL A 949 20.00 -6.37 0.11
N PHE A 950 19.26 -6.27 -1.00
CA PHE A 950 18.84 -4.98 -1.51
C PHE A 950 17.35 -4.98 -1.81
N THR A 951 16.62 -4.14 -1.08
CA THR A 951 15.22 -3.79 -1.34
C THR A 951 15.10 -2.27 -1.43
N ARG A 952 13.96 -1.72 -1.87
CA ARG A 952 13.76 -0.26 -1.90
C ARG A 952 13.74 0.36 -0.51
N ASP A 953 13.45 -0.43 0.52
CA ASP A 953 13.30 0.04 1.91
C ASP A 953 14.63 0.06 2.66
N TYR A 954 15.44 -0.97 2.45
CA TYR A 954 16.74 -1.09 3.09
C TYR A 954 17.73 -1.86 2.22
N ARG A 955 19.01 -1.57 2.45
CA ARG A 955 20.13 -2.34 1.93
C ARG A 955 21.06 -2.78 3.05
N GLN A 956 21.55 -4.01 2.96
CA GLN A 956 22.53 -4.59 3.87
C GLN A 956 23.59 -5.33 3.07
N ASP A 957 24.84 -4.87 3.15
CA ASP A 957 26.01 -5.50 2.50
C ASP A 957 25.83 -5.89 1.02
N ALA A 958 24.92 -5.22 0.31
CA ALA A 958 24.43 -5.65 -1.00
C ALA A 958 25.52 -5.72 -2.09
N LEU A 959 26.54 -4.86 -2.02
CA LEU A 959 27.68 -4.89 -2.93
C LEU A 959 28.87 -5.69 -2.40
N ASN A 960 28.87 -5.99 -1.10
CA ASN A 960 29.95 -6.67 -0.38
C ASN A 960 29.54 -8.09 0.00
N SER A 961 28.70 -8.73 -0.82
CA SER A 961 28.24 -10.10 -0.60
C SER A 961 28.45 -11.00 -1.81
N GLN A 962 28.61 -12.30 -1.57
CA GLN A 962 28.66 -13.31 -2.63
C GLN A 962 27.27 -13.77 -3.08
N ILE A 963 26.28 -13.70 -2.20
CA ILE A 963 24.87 -13.94 -2.53
C ILE A 963 24.13 -12.63 -2.28
N LEU A 964 23.53 -12.06 -3.31
CA LEU A 964 22.62 -10.93 -3.19
C LEU A 964 21.19 -11.44 -3.32
N ILE A 965 20.37 -11.21 -2.30
CA ILE A 965 18.94 -11.46 -2.36
C ILE A 965 18.22 -10.13 -2.59
N THR A 966 17.40 -10.08 -3.63
CA THR A 966 16.77 -8.83 -4.07
C THR A 966 15.44 -9.08 -4.76
N VAL A 967 14.77 -7.99 -5.15
CA VAL A 967 13.55 -7.98 -5.97
C VAL A 967 13.87 -7.45 -7.37
N PRO A 968 13.05 -7.74 -8.40
CA PRO A 968 13.36 -7.39 -9.79
C PRO A 968 13.76 -5.92 -9.99
N GLN A 969 12.98 -4.99 -9.42
CA GLN A 969 13.20 -3.55 -9.57
C GLN A 969 14.53 -3.10 -8.96
N CYS A 970 14.96 -3.74 -7.88
CA CYS A 970 16.23 -3.43 -7.21
C CYS A 970 17.42 -3.97 -7.99
N LEU A 971 17.31 -5.16 -8.60
CA LEU A 971 18.34 -5.65 -9.50
C LEU A 971 18.46 -4.74 -10.73
N GLU A 972 17.34 -4.29 -11.29
CA GLU A 972 17.34 -3.38 -12.44
C GLU A 972 18.08 -2.07 -12.12
N ILE A 973 17.82 -1.48 -10.94
CA ILE A 973 18.57 -0.29 -10.45
C ILE A 973 20.08 -0.56 -10.44
N LEU A 974 20.52 -1.70 -9.90
CA LEU A 974 21.94 -2.06 -9.85
C LEU A 974 22.56 -2.27 -11.24
N MET A 975 21.81 -2.91 -12.15
CA MET A 975 22.25 -3.23 -13.51
C MET A 975 22.34 -1.97 -14.38
N LEU A 976 21.42 -1.03 -14.23
CA LEU A 976 21.38 0.22 -14.99
C LEU A 976 22.35 1.29 -14.45
N ALA A 977 22.75 1.21 -13.19
CA ALA A 977 23.65 2.19 -12.57
C ALA A 977 25.05 2.18 -13.23
N PRO A 978 25.51 3.29 -13.86
CA PRO A 978 26.81 3.34 -14.51
C PRO A 978 27.99 3.13 -13.54
N GLN A 979 27.86 3.63 -12.31
CA GLN A 979 28.87 3.46 -11.26
C GLN A 979 29.00 2.03 -10.72
N ARG A 980 28.02 1.17 -10.96
CA ARG A 980 27.99 -0.21 -10.43
C ARG A 980 28.39 -1.27 -11.45
N GLN A 981 28.76 -0.87 -12.66
CA GLN A 981 29.15 -1.79 -13.74
C GLN A 981 30.33 -2.69 -13.36
N ALA A 982 31.23 -2.23 -12.49
CA ALA A 982 32.32 -3.06 -11.96
C ALA A 982 31.79 -4.22 -11.10
N TRP A 983 30.76 -3.99 -10.30
CA TRP A 983 30.09 -5.03 -9.50
C TRP A 983 29.25 -5.96 -10.37
N VAL A 984 28.51 -5.42 -11.36
CA VAL A 984 27.70 -6.22 -12.30
C VAL A 984 28.56 -7.26 -13.04
N LYS A 985 29.81 -6.93 -13.40
CA LYS A 985 30.76 -7.87 -14.01
C LYS A 985 31.16 -9.05 -13.11
N LYS A 986 30.92 -8.97 -11.81
CA LYS A 986 31.19 -10.06 -10.85
C LYS A 986 30.07 -11.08 -10.79
N ILE A 987 28.88 -10.77 -11.33
CA ILE A 987 27.76 -11.70 -11.36
C ILE A 987 28.15 -12.93 -12.20
N ARG A 988 28.01 -14.12 -11.60
CA ARG A 988 28.31 -15.42 -12.22
C ARG A 988 27.04 -16.21 -12.53
N TYR A 989 25.97 -15.95 -11.79
CA TYR A 989 24.70 -16.66 -11.94
C TYR A 989 23.54 -15.79 -11.42
N VAL A 990 22.38 -15.87 -12.08
CA VAL A 990 21.13 -15.22 -11.61
C VAL A 990 20.03 -16.26 -11.44
N ILE A 991 19.30 -16.22 -10.34
CA ILE A 991 18.15 -17.08 -10.08
C ILE A 991 16.89 -16.20 -10.12
N PHE A 992 15.99 -16.51 -11.05
CA PHE A 992 14.68 -15.88 -11.18
C PHE A 992 13.63 -16.81 -10.58
N ASP A 993 13.18 -16.49 -9.37
CA ASP A 993 12.14 -17.25 -8.70
C ASP A 993 10.74 -16.76 -9.08
N GLU A 994 9.79 -17.68 -9.24
CA GLU A 994 8.45 -17.43 -9.74
C GLU A 994 8.40 -16.61 -11.04
N VAL A 995 9.20 -16.99 -12.05
CA VAL A 995 9.30 -16.28 -13.33
C VAL A 995 7.97 -16.18 -14.11
N HIS A 996 6.93 -16.92 -13.70
CA HIS A 996 5.57 -16.75 -14.22
C HIS A 996 5.00 -15.34 -13.95
N CYS A 997 5.60 -14.55 -13.05
CA CYS A 997 5.29 -13.13 -12.85
C CYS A 997 5.51 -12.27 -14.11
N LEU A 998 6.25 -12.77 -15.11
CA LEU A 998 6.40 -12.13 -16.42
C LEU A 998 5.06 -12.01 -17.19
N GLY A 999 4.05 -12.83 -16.87
CA GLY A 999 2.72 -12.74 -17.48
C GLY A 999 1.76 -11.74 -16.82
N GLY A 1000 2.19 -10.98 -15.81
CA GLY A 1000 1.35 -10.02 -15.09
C GLY A 1000 1.19 -8.65 -15.78
N GLU A 1001 0.18 -7.87 -15.40
CA GLU A 1001 -0.05 -6.53 -15.97
C GLU A 1001 0.91 -5.46 -15.41
N ILE A 1002 1.45 -5.65 -14.20
CA ILE A 1002 2.28 -4.66 -13.50
C ILE A 1002 3.62 -5.28 -13.12
N GLY A 1003 4.73 -4.67 -13.56
CA GLY A 1003 6.09 -5.08 -13.21
C GLY A 1003 6.68 -6.17 -14.09
N ALA A 1004 5.92 -6.70 -15.07
CA ALA A 1004 6.40 -7.67 -16.06
C ALA A 1004 7.54 -7.09 -16.93
N GLU A 1005 7.47 -5.80 -17.26
CA GLU A 1005 8.47 -5.09 -18.04
C GLU A 1005 9.86 -5.16 -17.40
N VAL A 1006 9.93 -5.17 -16.07
CA VAL A 1006 11.19 -5.25 -15.32
C VAL A 1006 11.81 -6.64 -15.46
N TRP A 1007 11.00 -7.70 -15.45
CA TRP A 1007 11.49 -9.07 -15.67
C TRP A 1007 12.05 -9.23 -17.08
N GLU A 1008 11.37 -8.69 -18.09
CA GLU A 1008 11.85 -8.70 -19.48
C GLU A 1008 13.17 -7.95 -19.62
N HIS A 1009 13.27 -6.74 -19.06
CA HIS A 1009 14.51 -5.95 -19.06
C HIS A 1009 15.67 -6.73 -18.43
N LEU A 1010 15.42 -7.36 -17.27
CA LEU A 1010 16.46 -8.14 -16.58
C LEU A 1010 16.93 -9.32 -17.43
N LEU A 1011 16.02 -10.10 -18.01
CA LEU A 1011 16.36 -11.23 -18.89
C LEU A 1011 17.18 -10.78 -20.11
N VAL A 1012 16.89 -9.61 -20.67
CA VAL A 1012 17.64 -9.03 -21.79
C VAL A 1012 19.03 -8.50 -21.35
N MET A 1013 19.15 -7.96 -20.14
CA MET A 1013 20.37 -7.30 -19.67
C MET A 1013 21.42 -8.26 -19.08
N ILE A 1014 21.01 -9.40 -18.53
CA ILE A 1014 21.94 -10.34 -17.90
C ILE A 1014 22.93 -10.91 -18.93
N ARG A 1015 24.19 -11.06 -18.51
CA ARG A 1015 25.30 -11.56 -19.34
C ARG A 1015 25.93 -12.84 -18.79
N CYS A 1016 25.20 -13.53 -17.93
CA CYS A 1016 25.63 -14.74 -17.24
C CYS A 1016 24.53 -15.81 -17.33
N PRO A 1017 24.86 -17.08 -17.06
CA PRO A 1017 23.86 -18.14 -16.94
C PRO A 1017 22.79 -17.80 -15.89
N PHE A 1018 21.59 -18.31 -16.09
CA PHE A 1018 20.47 -18.11 -15.18
C PHE A 1018 19.67 -19.38 -14.92
N LEU A 1019 18.99 -19.40 -13.77
CA LEU A 1019 18.02 -20.43 -13.41
C LEU A 1019 16.66 -19.76 -13.25
N ALA A 1020 15.71 -20.09 -14.11
CA ALA A 1020 14.33 -19.62 -14.02
C ALA A 1020 13.44 -20.71 -13.40
N LEU A 1021 12.76 -20.39 -12.30
CA LEU A 1021 11.90 -21.31 -11.57
C LEU A 1021 10.44 -20.89 -11.69
N SER A 1022 9.56 -21.84 -12.02
CA SER A 1022 8.13 -21.57 -12.16
C SER A 1022 7.27 -22.79 -11.83
N ALA A 1023 6.00 -22.53 -11.47
CA ALA A 1023 4.99 -23.55 -11.27
C ALA A 1023 3.99 -23.69 -12.44
N THR A 1024 3.78 -22.65 -13.25
CA THR A 1024 2.54 -22.49 -14.05
C THR A 1024 2.74 -22.01 -15.49
N ILE A 1025 3.95 -22.02 -16.03
CA ILE A 1025 4.17 -21.64 -17.45
C ILE A 1025 3.58 -22.70 -18.38
N GLY A 1026 2.70 -22.27 -19.29
CA GLY A 1026 2.06 -23.14 -20.29
C GLY A 1026 2.93 -23.48 -21.50
N ASN A 1027 3.89 -22.62 -21.84
CA ASN A 1027 4.75 -22.70 -23.02
C ASN A 1027 6.25 -22.48 -22.67
N PRO A 1028 6.88 -23.37 -21.89
CA PRO A 1028 8.27 -23.19 -21.45
C PRO A 1028 9.28 -23.15 -22.59
N GLU A 1029 8.98 -23.78 -23.73
CA GLU A 1029 9.85 -23.79 -24.93
C GLU A 1029 9.95 -22.43 -25.62
N ASP A 1030 8.98 -21.54 -25.46
CA ASP A 1030 9.05 -20.19 -26.04
C ASP A 1030 9.90 -19.23 -25.19
N LEU A 1031 10.01 -19.52 -23.89
CA LEU A 1031 10.81 -18.75 -22.94
C LEU A 1031 12.29 -19.18 -22.93
N ALA A 1032 12.55 -20.46 -23.19
CA ALA A 1032 13.88 -21.06 -23.21
C ALA A 1032 14.59 -20.82 -24.56
#